data_AF-A0A950YEM0-F1
#
_entry.id   AF-A0A950YEM0-F1
#
_cell.length_a   1.000
_cell.length_b   1.000
_cell.length_c   1.000
_cell.angle_alpha   90.00
_cell.angle_beta   90.00
_cell.angle_gamma   90.00
#
_symmetry.space_group_name_H-M   'P 1'
#
loop_
_entity.id
_entity.type
_entity.pdbx_description
1 polymer ?
#
loop_
_entity_poly.entity_id
_entity_poly.type
_entity_poly.pdbx_seq_one_letter_code
_entity_poly.pdbx_strand_id
1 'polypeptide(L)'
;HFHADFIAGHLELRDREGARIYLGARAEAEYEFEPLCDGAGVAVGRVRLEVLETPGHSPESISILVYDLDADSEHPHAVLSGDTLFIGDVGRPDLRASMGWSAETLAGLLYDSLHSKLMTLHDKTLVYPAHGAGSLCGKNLSTDTVSTIGVQRRYNYALQPMSREQFVRIVTAEQPETPAYFSYDAVLNTKERPTLEQALGQELRPLALGEALALAKAGAEVLDSRDPADFAGAHLAGSVNVGLGGSYATWAGTVLDRERPLVIIADPGREGEATMRLGRIGLDNVVGFLEGGMQALDHRPDLLARTERVTAVTLAEQLAGPNPPVILDVRAEPEWRHARIGRSLNIPLGQLLGRLEELPTGRLLVVHCETGYRSSIAVSLLLREGREDIVDLVGGIGAWQASSSNGGGAPRPVVREHPRGRPPAAAKDPALIIWSEEPLNAETPVELLSANEITPNELFFVRSHGPIPEVEPANYRLTVRGLVAEPLTLSLEDLRQRFEHVTLDAVLSCAGNRRSELAAIAPIPGQAPWGPGATGNARWGGIRLRDVLQAARLETGAAHVAVTGLDRCTEEGEVIPFGGSVPLTKALAPEVLLADEMNGRPLPPAHGSPLRLIVPGYIGARSVKWLATITVQSQPSTNYFQARTYRLYPSRVRSETTAEQGFSLGETPVNSVICQPGHGAVVPGPRVLARGYAITGGTREIERVEVSLDYGATFATARLLDGGQAGAWKLWEAELELGPGPCELAVRAWDSAA
;
A
#
# COMPACT_ATOMS: atom_id res chain seq x y z
N HIS A 1 -11.56 -0.72 28.19
CA HIS A 1 -12.24 -2.03 28.16
C HIS A 1 -11.17 -3.10 28.24
N PHE A 2 -11.51 -4.35 28.56
CA PHE A 2 -10.53 -5.44 28.45
C PHE A 2 -10.35 -5.78 26.97
N HIS A 3 -9.18 -5.44 26.43
CA HIS A 3 -8.84 -5.64 25.02
C HIS A 3 -8.88 -7.13 24.68
N ALA A 4 -9.37 -7.46 23.49
CA ALA A 4 -9.47 -8.84 23.03
C ALA A 4 -8.38 -9.21 22.04
N ASP A 5 -7.67 -8.25 21.44
CA ASP A 5 -6.76 -8.51 20.32
C ASP A 5 -5.29 -8.27 20.67
N PHE A 6 -5.01 -7.82 21.90
CA PHE A 6 -3.67 -7.71 22.45
C PHE A 6 -3.69 -7.69 23.98
N ILE A 7 -2.51 -7.94 24.56
CA ILE A 7 -2.25 -7.85 26.00
C ILE A 7 -1.93 -6.39 26.37
N ALA A 8 -2.79 -5.80 27.19
CA ALA A 8 -2.73 -4.40 27.54
C ALA A 8 -1.59 -4.11 28.52
N GLY A 9 -0.80 -3.07 28.24
CA GLY A 9 0.39 -2.65 29.00
C GLY A 9 0.12 -2.00 30.37
N HIS A 10 -1.04 -2.25 30.99
CA HIS A 10 -1.45 -1.57 32.22
C HIS A 10 -0.64 -2.02 33.44
N LEU A 11 -0.31 -3.32 33.53
CA LEU A 11 0.56 -3.84 34.59
C LEU A 11 2.00 -3.38 34.40
N GLU A 12 2.48 -3.37 33.16
CA GLU A 12 3.80 -2.84 32.78
C GLU A 12 3.96 -1.39 33.24
N LEU A 13 2.96 -0.54 33.00
CA LEU A 13 2.99 0.86 33.39
C LEU A 13 2.88 1.03 34.92
N ARG A 14 2.04 0.24 35.58
CA ARG A 14 1.94 0.22 37.06
C ARG A 14 3.27 -0.17 37.69
N ASP A 15 3.89 -1.25 37.24
CA ASP A 15 5.07 -1.84 37.87
C ASP A 15 6.32 -0.98 37.62
N ARG A 16 6.41 -0.31 36.46
CA ARG A 16 7.54 0.57 36.13
C ARG A 16 7.42 1.96 36.77
N GLU A 17 6.23 2.55 36.76
CA GLU A 17 6.05 3.97 37.08
C GLU A 17 5.19 4.22 38.33
N GLY A 18 4.66 3.17 38.96
CA GLY A 18 3.70 3.31 40.07
C GLY A 18 2.35 3.89 39.63
N ALA A 19 2.04 3.83 38.32
CA ALA A 19 0.81 4.39 37.77
C ALA A 19 -0.44 3.67 38.33
N ARG A 20 -1.48 4.45 38.62
CA ARG A 20 -2.78 3.92 39.06
C ARG A 20 -3.56 3.41 37.85
N ILE A 21 -4.11 2.21 37.95
CA ILE A 21 -4.94 1.62 36.90
C ILE A 21 -6.38 2.10 37.09
N TYR A 22 -7.01 2.59 36.03
CA TYR A 22 -8.40 3.01 36.01
C TYR A 22 -9.19 2.16 35.01
N LEU A 23 -10.31 1.60 35.43
CA LEU A 23 -11.23 0.83 34.57
C LEU A 23 -12.67 1.27 34.82
N GLY A 24 -13.58 0.89 33.93
CA GLY A 24 -15.00 1.10 34.14
C GLY A 24 -15.49 0.38 35.40
N ALA A 25 -16.46 0.96 36.11
CA ALA A 25 -16.96 0.42 37.39
C ALA A 25 -17.53 -1.01 37.33
N ARG A 26 -17.86 -1.50 36.13
CA ARG A 26 -18.33 -2.88 35.88
C ARG A 26 -17.20 -3.87 35.56
N ALA A 27 -15.95 -3.41 35.55
CA ALA A 27 -14.80 -4.28 35.28
C ALA A 27 -14.58 -5.24 36.46
N GLU A 28 -14.25 -6.49 36.13
CA GLU A 28 -13.85 -7.51 37.09
C GLU A 28 -12.41 -7.93 36.77
N ALA A 29 -11.46 -7.60 37.66
CA ALA A 29 -10.04 -7.90 37.50
C ALA A 29 -9.46 -8.44 38.82
N GLU A 30 -8.40 -9.24 38.72
CA GLU A 30 -7.67 -9.80 39.86
C GLU A 30 -6.63 -8.85 40.46
N TYR A 31 -6.28 -7.78 39.74
CA TYR A 31 -5.38 -6.73 40.17
C TYR A 31 -6.13 -5.51 40.72
N GLU A 32 -5.44 -4.70 41.54
CA GLU A 32 -6.00 -3.47 42.09
C GLU A 32 -6.19 -2.41 40.99
N PHE A 33 -7.38 -1.80 40.95
CA PHE A 33 -7.70 -0.67 40.08
C PHE A 33 -8.71 0.28 40.75
N GLU A 34 -8.78 1.52 40.28
CA GLU A 34 -9.81 2.48 40.68
C GLU A 34 -11.01 2.38 39.71
N PRO A 35 -12.21 2.01 40.20
CA PRO A 35 -13.41 1.94 39.38
C PRO A 35 -13.94 3.33 39.05
N LEU A 36 -14.13 3.61 37.76
CA LEU A 36 -14.70 4.87 37.29
C LEU A 36 -16.15 4.66 36.83
N CYS A 37 -17.07 5.34 37.51
CA CYS A 37 -18.49 5.42 37.14
C CYS A 37 -18.73 6.51 36.10
N ASP A 38 -19.93 6.52 35.52
CA ASP A 38 -20.36 7.61 34.63
C ASP A 38 -20.27 8.98 35.32
N GLY A 39 -19.64 9.95 34.66
CA GLY A 39 -19.36 11.29 35.19
C GLY A 39 -18.15 11.39 36.12
N ALA A 40 -17.43 10.30 36.41
CA ALA A 40 -16.23 10.35 37.24
C ALA A 40 -15.11 11.16 36.55
N GLY A 41 -14.48 12.07 37.28
CA GLY A 41 -13.44 12.96 36.77
C GLY A 41 -12.04 12.60 37.28
N VAL A 42 -11.04 12.64 36.40
CA VAL A 42 -9.62 12.48 36.74
C VAL A 42 -8.85 13.72 36.26
N ALA A 43 -8.13 14.38 37.18
CA ALA A 43 -7.33 15.55 36.85
C ALA A 43 -5.89 15.14 36.48
N VAL A 44 -5.41 15.61 35.33
CA VAL A 44 -4.05 15.40 34.83
C VAL A 44 -3.44 16.77 34.49
N GLY A 45 -2.90 17.44 35.49
CA GLY A 45 -2.37 18.80 35.32
C GLY A 45 -3.46 19.80 34.90
N ARG A 46 -3.34 20.36 33.69
CA ARG A 46 -4.33 21.29 33.09
C ARG A 46 -5.41 20.57 32.26
N VAL A 47 -5.38 19.25 32.20
CA VAL A 47 -6.37 18.42 31.51
C VAL A 47 -7.31 17.81 32.55
N ARG A 48 -8.62 17.87 32.29
CA ARG A 48 -9.62 17.07 33.02
C ARG A 48 -10.12 15.97 32.11
N LEU A 49 -10.03 14.74 32.58
CA LEU A 49 -10.68 13.58 31.97
C LEU A 49 -12.01 13.34 32.67
N GLU A 50 -13.06 13.03 31.93
CA GLU A 50 -14.36 12.65 32.48
C GLU A 50 -14.85 11.37 31.80
N VAL A 51 -15.34 10.43 32.59
CA VAL A 51 -15.73 9.10 32.11
C VAL A 51 -17.19 9.08 31.68
N LEU A 52 -17.44 8.49 30.51
CA LEU A 52 -18.75 8.03 30.08
C LEU A 52 -18.76 6.50 30.08
N GLU A 53 -19.68 5.88 30.81
CA GLU A 53 -19.94 4.46 30.65
C GLU A 53 -20.56 4.23 29.27
N THR A 54 -19.86 3.53 28.39
CA THR A 54 -20.30 3.28 27.01
C THR A 54 -20.28 1.79 26.68
N PRO A 55 -21.05 0.96 27.42
CA PRO A 55 -21.13 -0.47 27.18
C PRO A 55 -21.64 -0.76 25.77
N GLY A 56 -21.13 -1.82 25.16
CA GLY A 56 -21.50 -2.20 23.81
C GLY A 56 -20.53 -3.20 23.22
N HIS A 57 -19.30 -2.75 22.96
CA HIS A 57 -18.22 -3.68 22.58
C HIS A 57 -17.89 -4.66 23.72
N SER A 58 -17.84 -4.13 24.95
CA SER A 58 -17.72 -4.89 26.19
C SER A 58 -18.69 -4.32 27.24
N PRO A 59 -19.11 -5.11 28.25
CA PRO A 59 -20.00 -4.62 29.29
C PRO A 59 -19.38 -3.55 30.21
N GLU A 60 -18.05 -3.56 30.35
CA GLU A 60 -17.27 -2.63 31.15
C GLU A 60 -16.71 -1.43 30.37
N SER A 61 -17.02 -1.33 29.06
CA SER A 61 -16.50 -0.26 28.21
C SER A 61 -16.83 1.14 28.74
N ILE A 62 -15.82 1.99 28.71
CA ILE A 62 -15.94 3.43 28.96
C ILE A 62 -15.33 4.21 27.80
N SER A 63 -15.87 5.39 27.54
CA SER A 63 -15.26 6.45 26.73
C SER A 63 -14.77 7.56 27.65
N ILE A 64 -13.73 8.28 27.25
CA ILE A 64 -13.12 9.32 28.09
C ILE A 64 -13.24 10.66 27.37
N LEU A 65 -13.98 11.59 27.94
CA LEU A 65 -14.02 12.98 27.51
C LEU A 65 -12.76 13.70 28.00
N VAL A 66 -12.13 14.46 27.11
CA VAL A 66 -10.91 15.21 27.38
C VAL A 66 -11.23 16.70 27.32
N TYR A 67 -11.08 17.38 28.45
CA TYR A 67 -11.25 18.83 28.57
C TYR A 67 -9.87 19.50 28.67
N ASP A 68 -9.62 20.44 27.77
CA ASP A 68 -8.51 21.39 27.89
C ASP A 68 -8.99 22.59 28.70
N LEU A 69 -8.59 22.66 29.97
CA LEU A 69 -9.07 23.70 30.90
C LEU A 69 -8.55 25.10 30.56
N ASP A 70 -7.53 25.21 29.71
CA ASP A 70 -7.03 26.51 29.22
C ASP A 70 -7.83 27.02 28.01
N ALA A 71 -8.44 26.11 27.23
CA ALA A 71 -9.22 26.44 26.04
C ALA A 71 -10.72 26.54 26.32
N ASP A 72 -11.32 25.50 26.91
CA ASP A 72 -12.75 25.41 27.22
C ASP A 72 -12.98 24.41 28.37
N SER A 73 -13.38 24.92 29.54
CA SER A 73 -13.66 24.09 30.71
C SER A 73 -15.06 23.47 30.73
N GLU A 74 -15.95 23.90 29.83
CA GLU A 74 -17.36 23.47 29.78
C GLU A 74 -17.61 22.43 28.69
N HIS A 75 -16.91 22.51 27.56
CA HIS A 75 -17.07 21.57 26.45
C HIS A 75 -15.82 20.70 26.24
N PRO A 76 -15.97 19.38 26.03
CA PRO A 76 -14.83 18.52 25.79
C PRO A 76 -14.17 18.86 24.44
N HIS A 77 -12.85 18.91 24.43
CA HIS A 77 -12.05 19.04 23.22
C HIS A 77 -12.12 17.77 22.37
N ALA A 78 -12.07 16.61 23.03
CA ALA A 78 -12.05 15.31 22.39
C ALA A 78 -12.77 14.24 23.22
N VAL A 79 -13.11 13.12 22.57
CA VAL A 79 -13.50 11.86 23.20
C VAL A 79 -12.57 10.75 22.75
N LEU A 80 -11.97 10.05 23.71
CA LEU A 80 -11.31 8.77 23.51
C LEU A 80 -12.41 7.71 23.55
N SER A 81 -12.93 7.31 22.38
CA SER A 81 -14.14 6.50 22.27
C SER A 81 -13.91 5.00 22.49
N GLY A 82 -12.65 4.59 22.67
CA GLY A 82 -12.27 3.18 22.74
C GLY A 82 -12.80 2.42 21.52
N ASP A 83 -13.40 1.26 21.78
CA ASP A 83 -14.07 0.44 20.76
C ASP A 83 -15.58 0.65 20.76
N THR A 84 -16.12 1.69 21.41
CA THR A 84 -17.55 1.98 21.32
C THR A 84 -17.87 2.61 19.95
N LEU A 85 -17.12 3.62 19.53
CA LEU A 85 -17.32 4.34 18.27
C LEU A 85 -16.00 4.42 17.50
N PHE A 86 -16.01 3.96 16.25
CA PHE A 86 -14.91 4.08 15.30
C PHE A 86 -15.20 5.16 14.25
N ILE A 87 -14.20 5.46 13.42
CA ILE A 87 -14.37 6.35 12.27
C ILE A 87 -15.03 5.56 11.14
N GLY A 88 -16.30 5.85 10.88
CA GLY A 88 -17.13 5.18 9.88
C GLY A 88 -17.81 3.89 10.35
N ASP A 89 -17.54 3.43 11.58
CA ASP A 89 -18.03 2.16 12.12
C ASP A 89 -18.20 2.19 13.66
N VAL A 90 -18.52 1.06 14.27
CA VAL A 90 -18.67 0.84 15.73
C VAL A 90 -18.07 -0.51 16.14
N GLY A 91 -17.77 -0.67 17.44
CA GLY A 91 -17.26 -1.94 17.94
C GLY A 91 -18.26 -3.08 17.79
N ARG A 92 -17.72 -4.26 17.46
CA ARG A 92 -18.52 -5.48 17.38
C ARG A 92 -19.03 -5.91 18.78
N PRO A 93 -20.28 -6.37 18.91
CA PRO A 93 -20.88 -6.70 20.21
C PRO A 93 -20.85 -8.20 20.57
N ASP A 94 -20.09 -9.03 19.84
CA ASP A 94 -20.19 -10.51 19.89
C ASP A 94 -18.96 -11.22 20.51
N LEU A 95 -17.93 -10.49 20.93
CA LEU A 95 -16.69 -11.09 21.47
C LEU A 95 -16.83 -11.67 22.89
N ARG A 96 -17.92 -11.39 23.60
CA ARG A 96 -18.13 -11.78 25.01
C ARG A 96 -19.10 -12.95 25.20
N ALA A 97 -19.39 -13.70 24.13
CA ALA A 97 -20.26 -14.88 24.18
C ALA A 97 -19.77 -15.92 25.21
N SER A 98 -18.45 -16.15 25.28
CA SER A 98 -17.81 -17.06 26.25
C SER A 98 -17.96 -16.62 27.71
N MET A 99 -18.25 -15.35 27.95
CA MET A 99 -18.47 -14.74 29.27
C MET A 99 -19.97 -14.56 29.58
N GLY A 100 -20.87 -15.20 28.83
CA GLY A 100 -22.31 -15.20 29.08
C GLY A 100 -23.08 -14.00 28.53
N TRP A 101 -22.47 -13.14 27.72
CA TRP A 101 -23.13 -12.00 27.09
C TRP A 101 -23.61 -12.34 25.68
N SER A 102 -24.89 -12.08 25.38
CA SER A 102 -25.41 -12.23 24.02
C SER A 102 -25.07 -11.00 23.16
N ALA A 103 -24.83 -11.23 21.87
CA ALA A 103 -24.53 -10.17 20.91
C ALA A 103 -25.67 -9.15 20.81
N GLU A 104 -26.93 -9.60 20.92
CA GLU A 104 -28.11 -8.73 20.90
C GLU A 104 -28.18 -7.81 22.12
N THR A 105 -27.80 -8.32 23.29
CA THR A 105 -27.79 -7.53 24.53
C THR A 105 -26.75 -6.44 24.44
N LEU A 106 -25.53 -6.80 24.03
CA LEU A 106 -24.42 -5.87 23.86
C LEU A 106 -24.68 -4.86 22.73
N ALA A 107 -25.26 -5.27 21.61
CA ALA A 107 -25.69 -4.37 20.53
C ALA A 107 -26.74 -3.36 21.02
N GLY A 108 -27.67 -3.80 21.87
CA GLY A 108 -28.65 -2.93 22.49
C GLY A 108 -28.04 -1.87 23.40
N LEU A 109 -27.05 -2.27 24.22
CA LEU A 109 -26.28 -1.33 25.05
C LEU A 109 -25.45 -0.37 24.21
N LEU A 110 -24.87 -0.86 23.11
CA LEU A 110 -24.12 -0.04 22.17
C LEU A 110 -25.00 1.05 21.55
N TYR A 111 -26.22 0.72 21.15
CA TYR A 111 -27.20 1.69 20.65
C TYR A 111 -27.43 2.82 21.65
N ASP A 112 -27.67 2.47 22.93
CA ASP A 112 -27.93 3.42 23.99
C ASP A 112 -26.71 4.32 24.26
N SER A 113 -25.50 3.74 24.28
CA SER A 113 -24.21 4.45 24.43
C SER A 113 -23.97 5.46 23.30
N LEU A 114 -24.24 5.09 22.05
CA LEU A 114 -24.03 5.95 20.90
C LEU A 114 -25.06 7.09 20.87
N HIS A 115 -26.35 6.77 20.95
CA HIS A 115 -27.43 7.73 20.69
C HIS A 115 -27.75 8.61 21.89
N SER A 116 -27.58 8.11 23.11
CA SER A 116 -27.95 8.85 24.33
C SER A 116 -26.76 9.55 24.98
N LYS A 117 -25.51 9.15 24.65
CA LYS A 117 -24.29 9.76 25.23
C LYS A 117 -23.40 10.38 24.17
N LEU A 118 -22.81 9.60 23.27
CA LEU A 118 -21.80 10.14 22.33
C LEU A 118 -22.39 11.14 21.33
N MET A 119 -23.62 10.91 20.84
CA MET A 119 -24.29 11.82 19.92
C MET A 119 -24.74 13.15 20.55
N THR A 120 -24.75 13.27 21.88
CA THR A 120 -25.11 14.54 22.56
C THR A 120 -23.95 15.53 22.60
N LEU A 121 -22.73 15.06 22.33
CA LEU A 121 -21.53 15.88 22.28
C LEU A 121 -21.58 16.88 21.10
N HIS A 122 -20.85 17.98 21.25
CA HIS A 122 -20.76 19.01 20.22
C HIS A 122 -20.07 18.47 18.95
N ASP A 123 -20.54 18.92 17.78
CA ASP A 123 -20.04 18.46 16.48
C ASP A 123 -18.52 18.61 16.29
N LYS A 124 -17.92 19.60 16.95
CA LYS A 124 -16.47 19.88 16.88
C LYS A 124 -15.62 18.96 17.75
N THR A 125 -16.24 18.19 18.66
CA THR A 125 -15.53 17.27 19.56
C THR A 125 -14.79 16.24 18.71
N LEU A 126 -13.46 16.16 18.89
CA LEU A 126 -12.64 15.19 18.18
C LEU A 126 -12.96 13.77 18.66
N VAL A 127 -12.91 12.80 17.74
CA VAL A 127 -13.13 11.38 18.06
C VAL A 127 -11.82 10.64 17.83
N TYR A 128 -11.31 10.03 18.89
CA TYR A 128 -10.12 9.18 18.90
C TYR A 128 -10.52 7.75 19.31
N PRO A 129 -10.70 6.83 18.35
CA PRO A 129 -10.94 5.43 18.65
C PRO A 129 -9.68 4.71 19.17
N ALA A 130 -9.86 3.52 19.75
CA ALA A 130 -8.73 2.65 20.11
C ALA A 130 -8.22 1.80 18.93
N HIS A 131 -9.00 1.65 17.86
CA HIS A 131 -8.62 0.91 16.65
C HIS A 131 -8.88 1.70 15.36
N GLY A 132 -8.15 1.33 14.30
CA GLY A 132 -8.30 1.85 12.93
C GLY A 132 -8.24 0.73 11.90
N ALA A 133 -8.03 1.08 10.63
CA ALA A 133 -7.99 0.15 9.50
C ALA A 133 -7.16 -1.12 9.78
N GLY A 134 -7.75 -2.28 9.49
CA GLY A 134 -7.12 -3.59 9.66
C GLY A 134 -7.39 -4.30 10.99
N SER A 135 -8.03 -3.65 11.96
CA SER A 135 -8.49 -4.35 13.19
C SER A 135 -9.72 -5.23 12.92
N LEU A 136 -9.80 -6.37 13.64
CA LEU A 136 -10.93 -7.30 13.61
C LEU A 136 -12.02 -6.97 14.66
N CYS A 137 -11.85 -5.88 15.41
CA CYS A 137 -12.80 -5.37 16.40
C CYS A 137 -13.96 -4.57 15.76
N GLY A 138 -13.85 -4.21 14.47
CA GLY A 138 -14.88 -3.55 13.67
C GLY A 138 -15.01 -4.19 12.28
N LYS A 139 -16.00 -3.76 11.49
CA LYS A 139 -16.29 -4.31 10.15
C LYS A 139 -15.54 -3.57 9.04
N ASN A 140 -15.51 -2.23 9.08
CA ASN A 140 -15.02 -1.33 8.05
C ASN A 140 -14.34 -0.11 8.69
N LEU A 141 -13.21 -0.34 9.36
CA LEU A 141 -12.47 0.74 10.05
C LEU A 141 -11.71 1.64 9.06
N SER A 142 -11.83 2.95 9.23
CA SER A 142 -11.10 3.96 8.44
C SER A 142 -9.59 3.96 8.69
N THR A 143 -8.81 4.40 7.71
CA THR A 143 -7.37 4.70 7.83
C THR A 143 -7.09 6.05 8.48
N ASP A 144 -8.10 6.90 8.64
CA ASP A 144 -8.00 8.13 9.43
C ASP A 144 -7.78 7.79 10.91
N THR A 145 -6.93 8.57 11.58
CA THR A 145 -6.62 8.38 13.01
C THR A 145 -7.46 9.28 13.93
N VAL A 146 -8.17 10.26 13.36
CA VAL A 146 -9.02 11.20 14.10
C VAL A 146 -10.19 11.65 13.22
N SER A 147 -11.36 11.86 13.83
CA SER A 147 -12.52 12.47 13.18
C SER A 147 -13.22 13.43 14.14
N THR A 148 -14.49 13.77 13.88
CA THR A 148 -15.32 14.58 14.78
C THR A 148 -16.69 13.97 14.97
N ILE A 149 -17.36 14.27 16.09
CA ILE A 149 -18.75 13.84 16.33
C ILE A 149 -19.68 14.30 15.21
N GLY A 150 -19.48 15.51 14.65
CA GLY A 150 -20.29 16.02 13.55
C GLY A 150 -20.12 15.20 12.25
N VAL A 151 -18.89 14.79 11.92
CA VAL A 151 -18.63 13.92 10.76
C VAL A 151 -19.22 12.53 11.00
N GLN A 152 -19.01 11.95 12.18
CA GLN A 152 -19.55 10.62 12.50
C GLN A 152 -21.09 10.64 12.46
N ARG A 153 -21.74 11.65 13.05
CA ARG A 153 -23.20 11.80 12.99
C ARG A 153 -23.72 11.84 11.54
N ARG A 154 -22.98 12.49 10.64
CA ARG A 154 -23.40 12.67 9.25
C ARG A 154 -23.17 11.44 8.36
N TYR A 155 -22.11 10.67 8.61
CA TYR A 155 -21.66 9.64 7.66
C TYR A 155 -21.52 8.24 8.24
N ASN A 156 -21.38 8.09 9.57
CA ASN A 156 -21.30 6.77 10.19
C ASN A 156 -22.67 6.09 10.10
N TYR A 157 -22.70 4.89 9.50
CA TYR A 157 -23.96 4.16 9.26
C TYR A 157 -24.71 3.89 10.58
N ALA A 158 -23.97 3.65 11.66
CA ALA A 158 -24.49 3.26 12.96
C ALA A 158 -25.16 4.44 13.72
N LEU A 159 -24.91 5.67 13.27
CA LEU A 159 -25.47 6.91 13.84
C LEU A 159 -26.60 7.50 12.99
N GLN A 160 -27.00 6.83 11.92
CA GLN A 160 -28.12 7.27 11.07
C GLN A 160 -29.46 6.98 11.75
N PRO A 161 -30.52 7.77 11.47
CA PRO A 161 -31.84 7.53 12.06
C PRO A 161 -32.37 6.12 11.77
N MET A 162 -32.50 5.29 12.81
CA MET A 162 -33.04 3.94 12.73
C MET A 162 -33.62 3.47 14.07
N SER A 163 -34.44 2.42 14.07
CA SER A 163 -34.92 1.80 15.31
C SER A 163 -33.83 0.98 16.00
N ARG A 164 -33.97 0.76 17.31
CA ARG A 164 -33.06 -0.10 18.08
C ARG A 164 -32.97 -1.52 17.50
N GLU A 165 -34.09 -2.07 17.04
CA GLU A 165 -34.15 -3.40 16.43
C GLU A 165 -33.47 -3.43 15.06
N GLN A 166 -33.58 -2.34 14.27
CA GLN A 166 -32.83 -2.19 13.03
C GLN A 166 -31.32 -2.12 13.30
N PHE A 167 -30.91 -1.30 14.26
CA PHE A 167 -29.51 -1.18 14.66
C PHE A 167 -28.94 -2.53 15.09
N VAL A 168 -29.59 -3.23 16.04
CA VAL A 168 -29.14 -4.54 16.54
C VAL A 168 -28.92 -5.51 15.40
N ARG A 169 -29.88 -5.65 14.48
CA ARG A 169 -29.73 -6.52 13.32
C ARG A 169 -28.54 -6.16 12.44
N ILE A 170 -28.33 -4.87 12.16
CA ILE A 170 -27.25 -4.42 11.29
C ILE A 170 -25.90 -4.66 11.97
N VAL A 171 -25.74 -4.31 13.24
CA VAL A 171 -24.45 -4.43 13.93
C VAL A 171 -24.11 -5.88 14.28
N THR A 172 -25.07 -6.78 14.47
CA THR A 172 -24.77 -8.21 14.70
C THR A 172 -24.61 -9.03 13.43
N ALA A 173 -25.05 -8.53 12.26
CA ALA A 173 -24.90 -9.25 10.99
C ALA A 173 -23.45 -9.21 10.45
N GLU A 174 -23.02 -10.24 9.74
CA GLU A 174 -21.78 -10.23 8.94
C GLU A 174 -20.52 -9.81 9.72
N GLN A 175 -20.43 -10.21 10.99
CA GLN A 175 -19.22 -9.98 11.78
C GLN A 175 -18.07 -10.87 11.29
N PRO A 176 -16.82 -10.35 11.23
CA PRO A 176 -15.66 -11.16 10.88
C PRO A 176 -15.49 -12.35 11.82
N GLU A 177 -14.92 -13.45 11.33
CA GLU A 177 -14.54 -14.57 12.19
C GLU A 177 -13.53 -14.09 13.25
N THR A 178 -13.76 -14.49 14.49
CA THR A 178 -12.94 -14.09 15.63
C THR A 178 -11.74 -15.04 15.75
N PRO A 179 -10.49 -14.53 15.77
CA PRO A 179 -9.33 -15.36 16.07
C PRO A 179 -9.47 -16.06 17.42
N ALA A 180 -9.01 -17.31 17.51
CA ALA A 180 -9.14 -18.12 18.72
C ALA A 180 -8.52 -17.46 19.96
N TYR A 181 -7.40 -16.76 19.79
CA TYR A 181 -6.72 -16.06 20.89
C TYR A 181 -7.51 -14.89 21.47
N PHE A 182 -8.55 -14.37 20.79
CA PHE A 182 -9.20 -13.15 21.26
C PHE A 182 -9.87 -13.29 22.63
N SER A 183 -10.51 -14.45 22.85
CA SER A 183 -11.12 -14.76 24.14
C SER A 183 -10.05 -14.93 25.23
N TYR A 184 -8.87 -15.42 24.85
CA TYR A 184 -7.76 -15.57 25.78
C TYR A 184 -7.20 -14.21 26.20
N ASP A 185 -6.88 -13.32 25.27
CA ASP A 185 -6.34 -11.99 25.57
C ASP A 185 -7.32 -11.18 26.44
N ALA A 186 -8.61 -11.25 26.12
CA ALA A 186 -9.67 -10.67 26.93
C ALA A 186 -9.66 -11.16 28.38
N VAL A 187 -9.46 -12.46 28.60
CA VAL A 187 -9.35 -13.05 29.94
C VAL A 187 -8.02 -12.66 30.58
N LEU A 188 -6.90 -12.75 29.84
CA LEU A 188 -5.56 -12.47 30.37
C LEU A 188 -5.43 -11.00 30.80
N ASN A 189 -6.15 -10.09 30.15
CA ASN A 189 -6.26 -8.69 30.54
C ASN A 189 -7.02 -8.45 31.85
N THR A 190 -7.71 -9.46 32.41
CA THR A 190 -8.32 -9.40 33.75
C THR A 190 -7.44 -10.00 34.84
N LYS A 191 -6.36 -10.71 34.47
CA LYS A 191 -5.49 -11.42 35.40
C LYS A 191 -4.33 -10.56 35.87
N GLU A 192 -3.93 -10.75 37.13
CA GLU A 192 -2.59 -10.38 37.58
C GLU A 192 -1.59 -11.36 36.96
N ARG A 193 -0.59 -10.86 36.24
CA ARG A 193 0.33 -11.68 35.44
C ARG A 193 1.72 -11.05 35.37
N PRO A 194 2.77 -11.82 35.03
CA PRO A 194 4.08 -11.25 34.72
C PRO A 194 4.00 -10.25 33.57
N THR A 195 4.85 -9.22 33.63
CA THR A 195 4.98 -8.26 32.54
C THR A 195 5.62 -8.90 31.31
N LEU A 196 5.35 -8.36 30.12
CA LEU A 196 5.96 -8.84 28.88
C LEU A 196 7.49 -8.90 28.95
N GLU A 197 8.15 -7.93 29.57
CA GLU A 197 9.60 -7.94 29.74
C GLU A 197 10.08 -9.11 30.61
N GLN A 198 9.34 -9.43 31.67
CA GLN A 198 9.66 -10.57 32.54
C GLN A 198 9.43 -11.91 31.83
N ALA A 199 8.38 -12.00 31.01
CA ALA A 199 8.12 -13.18 30.18
C ALA A 199 9.23 -13.36 29.12
N LEU A 200 9.50 -12.33 28.31
CA LEU A 200 10.48 -12.42 27.21
C LEU A 200 11.94 -12.52 27.69
N GLY A 201 12.28 -11.85 28.81
CA GLY A 201 13.63 -11.81 29.35
C GLY A 201 14.16 -13.16 29.85
N GLN A 202 13.28 -14.15 30.04
CA GLN A 202 13.67 -15.51 30.43
C GLN A 202 13.88 -16.44 29.23
N GLU A 203 13.54 -15.99 28.01
CA GLU A 203 13.05 -16.89 26.96
C GLU A 203 13.70 -16.68 25.58
N LEU A 204 14.19 -15.47 25.27
CA LEU A 204 14.90 -15.18 24.01
C LEU A 204 16.37 -15.61 24.03
N ARG A 205 16.65 -16.92 24.00
CA ARG A 205 18.01 -17.47 23.92
C ARG A 205 18.32 -18.12 22.56
N PRO A 206 19.57 -18.03 22.08
CA PRO A 206 20.00 -18.79 20.90
C PRO A 206 20.03 -20.29 21.21
N LEU A 207 19.53 -21.09 20.28
CA LEU A 207 19.49 -22.55 20.32
C LEU A 207 20.35 -23.10 19.19
N ALA A 208 21.31 -23.97 19.53
CA ALA A 208 21.99 -24.76 18.51
C ALA A 208 20.99 -25.70 17.82
N LEU A 209 21.23 -26.04 16.55
CA LEU A 209 20.33 -26.90 15.75
C LEU A 209 19.91 -28.18 16.49
N GLY A 210 20.85 -28.87 17.15
CA GLY A 210 20.55 -30.10 17.88
C GLY A 210 19.56 -29.91 19.03
N GLU A 211 19.59 -28.76 19.70
CA GLU A 211 18.68 -28.42 20.79
C GLU A 211 17.29 -28.05 20.25
N ALA A 212 17.23 -27.22 19.20
CA ALA A 212 15.98 -26.88 18.53
C ALA A 212 15.23 -28.14 18.04
N LEU A 213 15.95 -29.11 17.45
CA LEU A 213 15.37 -30.39 17.02
C LEU A 213 14.88 -31.24 18.20
N ALA A 214 15.59 -31.23 19.34
CA ALA A 214 15.17 -31.96 20.53
C ALA A 214 13.88 -31.37 21.13
N LEU A 215 13.77 -30.04 21.17
CA LEU A 215 12.56 -29.33 21.59
C LEU A 215 11.39 -29.62 20.65
N ALA A 216 11.61 -29.53 19.33
CA ALA A 216 10.58 -29.87 18.34
C ALA A 216 10.06 -31.30 18.52
N LYS A 217 10.98 -32.26 18.72
CA LYS A 217 10.62 -33.67 19.01
C LYS A 217 9.87 -33.85 20.33
N ALA A 218 10.10 -32.99 21.31
CA ALA A 218 9.40 -32.99 22.59
C ALA A 218 8.02 -32.31 22.53
N GLY A 219 7.62 -31.80 21.36
CA GLY A 219 6.31 -31.19 21.13
C GLY A 219 6.32 -29.66 21.01
N ALA A 220 7.49 -29.02 20.97
CA ALA A 220 7.58 -27.60 20.66
C ALA A 220 7.17 -27.34 19.20
N GLU A 221 6.43 -26.26 18.96
CA GLU A 221 6.16 -25.79 17.62
C GLU A 221 7.37 -25.02 17.10
N VAL A 222 7.69 -25.20 15.80
CA VAL A 222 8.76 -24.43 15.15
C VAL A 222 8.11 -23.44 14.20
N LEU A 223 8.24 -22.15 14.51
CA LEU A 223 7.71 -21.06 13.71
C LEU A 223 8.83 -20.43 12.88
N ASP A 224 8.72 -20.54 11.56
CA ASP A 224 9.58 -19.83 10.62
C ASP A 224 8.90 -18.51 10.21
N SER A 225 9.54 -17.41 10.59
CA SER A 225 9.02 -16.05 10.45
C SER A 225 9.53 -15.32 9.20
N ARG A 226 10.27 -16.02 8.34
CA ARG A 226 10.78 -15.48 7.06
C ARG A 226 9.68 -15.29 6.03
N ASP A 227 10.01 -14.60 4.95
CA ASP A 227 9.11 -14.38 3.82
C ASP A 227 8.62 -15.72 3.21
N PRO A 228 7.32 -15.83 2.82
CA PRO A 228 6.78 -17.02 2.18
C PRO A 228 7.58 -17.56 0.99
N ALA A 229 8.21 -16.69 0.20
CA ALA A 229 9.01 -17.12 -0.95
C ALA A 229 10.32 -17.79 -0.51
N ASP A 230 10.97 -17.27 0.52
CA ASP A 230 12.21 -17.84 1.08
C ASP A 230 11.93 -19.17 1.80
N PHE A 231 10.82 -19.23 2.55
CA PHE A 231 10.34 -20.47 3.16
C PHE A 231 10.06 -21.54 2.10
N ALA A 232 9.34 -21.19 1.03
CA ALA A 232 9.02 -22.14 -0.03
C ALA A 232 10.28 -22.70 -0.73
N GLY A 233 11.32 -21.87 -0.88
CA GLY A 233 12.60 -22.28 -1.48
C GLY A 233 13.36 -23.32 -0.66
N ALA A 234 13.41 -23.14 0.67
CA ALA A 234 13.89 -24.13 1.63
C ALA A 234 13.52 -23.74 3.08
N HIS A 235 13.10 -24.72 3.88
CA HIS A 235 12.79 -24.56 5.29
C HIS A 235 13.12 -25.81 6.11
N LEU A 236 13.18 -25.70 7.43
CA LEU A 236 13.29 -26.86 8.32
C LEU A 236 12.00 -27.68 8.26
N ALA A 237 12.11 -28.97 7.94
CA ALA A 237 10.96 -29.86 7.86
C ALA A 237 10.13 -29.87 9.17
N GLY A 238 8.82 -29.72 9.05
CA GLY A 238 7.89 -29.65 10.19
C GLY A 238 7.72 -28.25 10.80
N SER A 239 8.41 -27.22 10.28
CA SER A 239 8.16 -25.83 10.68
C SER A 239 6.91 -25.25 10.00
N VAL A 240 6.27 -24.31 10.69
CA VAL A 240 5.11 -23.54 10.20
C VAL A 240 5.59 -22.16 9.77
N ASN A 241 5.22 -21.71 8.58
CA ASN A 241 5.55 -20.36 8.13
C ASN A 241 4.47 -19.38 8.56
N VAL A 242 4.85 -18.30 9.24
CA VAL A 242 4.04 -17.08 9.35
C VAL A 242 5.00 -15.91 9.22
N GLY A 243 5.05 -15.28 8.04
CA GLY A 243 6.05 -14.24 7.75
C GLY A 243 5.86 -12.93 8.52
N LEU A 244 6.95 -12.31 8.99
CA LEU A 244 6.90 -11.03 9.71
C LEU A 244 6.29 -9.88 8.89
N GLY A 245 6.42 -9.91 7.57
CA GLY A 245 5.93 -8.87 6.66
C GLY A 245 4.40 -8.79 6.52
N GLY A 246 3.65 -9.75 7.06
CA GLY A 246 2.19 -9.76 7.03
C GLY A 246 1.54 -9.52 8.40
N SER A 247 0.29 -9.98 8.55
CA SER A 247 -0.45 -9.98 9.83
C SER A 247 0.08 -11.07 10.80
N TYR A 248 1.39 -11.02 11.07
CA TYR A 248 2.17 -12.04 11.77
C TYR A 248 1.53 -12.49 13.08
N ALA A 249 1.35 -11.57 14.03
CA ALA A 249 0.79 -11.89 15.35
C ALA A 249 -0.61 -12.50 15.23
N THR A 250 -1.50 -11.86 14.46
CA THR A 250 -2.87 -12.36 14.24
C THR A 250 -2.89 -13.79 13.73
N TRP A 251 -2.10 -14.11 12.70
CA TRP A 251 -2.08 -15.45 12.14
C TRP A 251 -1.37 -16.45 13.04
N ALA A 252 -0.25 -16.08 13.67
CA ALA A 252 0.44 -16.92 14.65
C ALA A 252 -0.51 -17.29 15.80
N GLY A 253 -1.19 -16.33 16.42
CA GLY A 253 -2.19 -16.57 17.47
C GLY A 253 -3.46 -17.28 16.98
N THR A 254 -3.67 -17.37 15.67
CA THR A 254 -4.79 -18.13 15.09
C THR A 254 -4.42 -19.59 14.86
N VAL A 255 -3.18 -19.88 14.42
CA VAL A 255 -2.80 -21.22 13.93
C VAL A 255 -1.87 -22.00 14.85
N LEU A 256 -1.22 -21.34 15.82
CA LEU A 256 -0.33 -21.95 16.79
C LEU A 256 -1.06 -22.19 18.12
N ASP A 257 -0.60 -23.19 18.85
CA ASP A 257 -1.11 -23.56 20.16
C ASP A 257 -0.30 -22.85 21.25
N ARG A 258 -0.94 -21.90 21.93
CA ARG A 258 -0.30 -21.07 22.97
C ARG A 258 0.32 -21.89 24.11
N GLU A 259 -0.26 -23.04 24.44
CA GLU A 259 0.23 -23.86 25.55
C GLU A 259 1.51 -24.63 25.17
N ARG A 260 1.84 -24.71 23.87
CA ARG A 260 3.04 -25.40 23.41
C ARG A 260 4.25 -24.47 23.42
N PRO A 261 5.43 -24.98 23.80
CA PRO A 261 6.68 -24.25 23.64
C PRO A 261 6.92 -23.86 22.17
N LEU A 262 7.44 -22.67 21.93
CA LEU A 262 7.72 -22.16 20.58
C LEU A 262 9.22 -21.96 20.34
N VAL A 263 9.71 -22.52 19.25
CA VAL A 263 11.05 -22.24 18.72
C VAL A 263 10.91 -21.36 17.49
N ILE A 264 11.64 -20.24 17.44
CA ILE A 264 11.57 -19.30 16.32
C ILE A 264 12.74 -19.52 15.36
N ILE A 265 12.45 -19.52 14.06
CA ILE A 265 13.42 -19.29 12.99
C ILE A 265 13.09 -17.92 12.39
N ALA A 266 14.06 -17.03 12.35
CA ALA A 266 13.91 -15.71 11.76
C ALA A 266 15.15 -15.35 10.95
N ASP A 267 15.03 -14.30 10.14
CA ASP A 267 16.22 -13.67 9.56
C ASP A 267 17.12 -13.11 10.68
N PRO A 268 18.46 -13.24 10.57
CA PRO A 268 19.37 -12.76 11.60
C PRO A 268 19.10 -11.30 12.00
N GLY A 269 18.90 -11.06 13.29
CA GLY A 269 18.60 -9.75 13.87
C GLY A 269 17.10 -9.41 13.96
N ARG A 270 16.21 -10.29 13.49
CA ARG A 270 14.74 -10.12 13.55
C ARG A 270 14.08 -10.94 14.66
N GLU A 271 14.83 -11.75 15.40
CA GLU A 271 14.34 -12.68 16.42
C GLU A 271 13.62 -11.94 17.55
N GLY A 272 14.20 -10.85 18.04
CA GLY A 272 13.60 -10.02 19.08
C GLY A 272 12.29 -9.36 18.65
N GLU A 273 12.17 -8.95 17.38
CA GLU A 273 10.91 -8.42 16.84
C GLU A 273 9.83 -9.50 16.77
N ALA A 274 10.19 -10.69 16.26
CA ALA A 274 9.28 -11.82 16.16
C ALA A 274 8.69 -12.16 17.53
N THR A 275 9.56 -12.43 18.51
CA THR A 275 9.16 -12.75 19.88
C THR A 275 8.32 -11.64 20.53
N MET A 276 8.72 -10.38 20.37
CA MET A 276 7.99 -9.25 20.94
C MET A 276 6.55 -9.16 20.37
N ARG A 277 6.39 -9.33 19.05
CA ARG A 277 5.06 -9.26 18.41
C ARG A 277 4.15 -10.42 18.83
N LEU A 278 4.71 -11.60 19.12
CA LEU A 278 3.94 -12.72 19.67
C LEU A 278 3.54 -12.49 21.12
N GLY A 279 4.46 -12.00 21.96
CA GLY A 279 4.14 -11.72 23.36
C GLY A 279 3.09 -10.60 23.54
N ARG A 280 2.98 -9.68 22.57
CA ARG A 280 1.88 -8.68 22.55
C ARG A 280 0.49 -9.28 22.42
N ILE A 281 0.36 -10.52 21.97
CA ILE A 281 -0.92 -11.25 21.88
C ILE A 281 -0.95 -12.47 22.82
N GLY A 282 -0.11 -12.45 23.86
CA GLY A 282 -0.05 -13.53 24.86
C GLY A 282 0.50 -14.85 24.33
N LEU A 283 1.15 -14.86 23.16
CA LEU A 283 1.86 -16.02 22.64
C LEU A 283 3.33 -15.94 23.07
N ASP A 284 3.56 -16.01 24.38
CA ASP A 284 4.81 -15.65 25.03
C ASP A 284 5.67 -16.83 25.47
N ASN A 285 5.23 -18.09 25.32
CA ASN A 285 5.97 -19.33 25.62
C ASN A 285 7.07 -19.66 24.58
N VAL A 286 8.00 -18.73 24.36
CA VAL A 286 9.08 -18.82 23.38
C VAL A 286 10.34 -19.37 24.02
N VAL A 287 10.65 -20.65 23.82
CA VAL A 287 11.81 -21.30 24.49
C VAL A 287 13.17 -20.95 23.88
N GLY A 288 13.19 -20.27 22.74
CA GLY A 288 14.38 -19.73 22.10
C GLY A 288 14.24 -19.59 20.58
N PHE A 289 15.34 -19.22 19.92
CA PHE A 289 15.42 -19.11 18.46
C PHE A 289 16.59 -19.93 17.90
N LEU A 290 16.48 -20.40 16.66
CA LEU A 290 17.56 -21.13 16.00
C LEU A 290 18.75 -20.21 15.72
N GLU A 291 19.88 -20.48 16.38
CA GLU A 291 21.10 -19.69 16.22
C GLU A 291 21.60 -19.77 14.77
N GLY A 292 21.79 -18.60 14.14
CA GLY A 292 22.19 -18.53 12.74
C GLY A 292 21.08 -18.87 11.75
N GLY A 293 19.81 -18.93 12.17
CA GLY A 293 18.66 -19.10 11.30
C GLY A 293 18.79 -20.31 10.36
N MET A 294 18.47 -20.11 9.08
CA MET A 294 18.57 -21.19 8.08
C MET A 294 19.99 -21.62 7.76
N GLN A 295 21.01 -20.78 7.97
CA GLN A 295 22.41 -21.15 7.75
C GLN A 295 22.85 -22.30 8.66
N ALA A 296 22.17 -22.50 9.81
CA ALA A 296 22.40 -23.66 10.68
C ALA A 296 22.16 -25.01 9.97
N LEU A 297 21.42 -25.01 8.86
CA LEU A 297 21.04 -26.21 8.10
C LEU A 297 21.91 -26.48 6.86
N ASP A 298 22.90 -25.63 6.55
CA ASP A 298 23.72 -25.73 5.33
C ASP A 298 24.39 -27.12 5.13
N HIS A 299 24.70 -27.80 6.23
CA HIS A 299 25.32 -29.13 6.22
C HIS A 299 24.34 -30.28 6.52
N ARG A 300 23.03 -30.00 6.54
CA ARG A 300 21.96 -30.95 6.88
C ARG A 300 20.80 -30.90 5.88
N PRO A 301 21.05 -31.21 4.59
CA PRO A 301 19.99 -31.25 3.58
C PRO A 301 18.91 -32.31 3.88
N ASP A 302 19.21 -33.29 4.73
CA ASP A 302 18.25 -34.28 5.23
C ASP A 302 17.15 -33.70 6.11
N LEU A 303 17.34 -32.49 6.63
CA LEU A 303 16.37 -31.76 7.45
C LEU A 303 15.60 -30.70 6.67
N LEU A 304 15.96 -30.46 5.40
CA LEU A 304 15.32 -29.43 4.57
C LEU A 304 14.08 -29.99 3.88
N ALA A 305 13.01 -29.20 3.89
CA ALA A 305 11.84 -29.37 3.06
C ALA A 305 11.70 -28.18 2.10
N ARG A 306 10.89 -28.36 1.06
CA ARG A 306 10.55 -27.33 0.07
C ARG A 306 9.05 -27.35 -0.17
N THR A 307 8.53 -26.19 -0.54
CA THR A 307 7.15 -26.08 -0.96
C THR A 307 7.12 -25.92 -2.47
N GLU A 308 6.52 -26.90 -3.14
CA GLU A 308 6.23 -26.78 -4.57
C GLU A 308 5.24 -25.63 -4.81
N ARG A 309 5.47 -24.88 -5.88
CA ARG A 309 4.64 -23.73 -6.26
C ARG A 309 4.21 -23.85 -7.71
N VAL A 310 2.97 -23.47 -8.00
CA VAL A 310 2.40 -23.47 -9.35
C VAL A 310 1.95 -22.08 -9.75
N THR A 311 2.14 -21.73 -11.02
CA THR A 311 1.59 -20.49 -11.58
C THR A 311 0.13 -20.67 -11.96
N ALA A 312 -0.62 -19.56 -12.03
CA ALA A 312 -2.01 -19.60 -12.45
C ALA A 312 -2.24 -20.20 -13.85
N VAL A 313 -1.29 -19.99 -14.77
CA VAL A 313 -1.34 -20.54 -16.14
C VAL A 313 -1.16 -22.06 -16.11
N THR A 314 -0.13 -22.55 -15.42
CA THR A 314 0.11 -24.00 -15.28
C THR A 314 -1.04 -24.69 -14.55
N LEU A 315 -1.62 -24.04 -13.54
CA LEU A 315 -2.79 -24.57 -12.84
C LEU A 315 -4.01 -24.69 -13.78
N ALA A 316 -4.23 -23.70 -14.66
CA ALA A 316 -5.32 -23.75 -15.63
C ALA A 316 -5.16 -24.92 -16.61
N GLU A 317 -3.94 -25.19 -17.09
CA GLU A 317 -3.64 -26.36 -17.93
C GLU A 317 -3.90 -27.68 -17.18
N GLN A 318 -3.47 -27.77 -15.91
CA GLN A 318 -3.71 -28.95 -15.07
C GLN A 318 -5.20 -29.20 -14.83
N LEU A 319 -5.98 -28.13 -14.60
CA LEU A 319 -7.43 -28.21 -14.41
C LEU A 319 -8.20 -28.63 -15.68
N ALA A 320 -7.65 -28.35 -16.87
CA ALA A 320 -8.20 -28.82 -18.14
C ALA A 320 -7.76 -30.26 -18.50
N GLY A 321 -6.79 -30.81 -17.78
CA GLY A 321 -6.25 -32.15 -18.02
C GLY A 321 -7.16 -33.29 -17.54
N PRO A 322 -6.79 -34.55 -17.84
CA PRO A 322 -7.58 -35.74 -17.50
C PRO A 322 -7.62 -36.06 -15.99
N ASN A 323 -6.69 -35.49 -15.20
CA ASN A 323 -6.61 -35.69 -13.75
C ASN A 323 -6.43 -34.34 -13.04
N PRO A 324 -7.49 -33.50 -12.94
CA PRO A 324 -7.38 -32.16 -12.39
C PRO A 324 -7.10 -32.19 -10.87
N PRO A 325 -6.25 -31.29 -10.36
CA PRO A 325 -6.00 -31.16 -8.93
C PRO A 325 -7.26 -30.68 -8.19
N VAL A 326 -7.25 -30.87 -6.87
CA VAL A 326 -8.26 -30.29 -5.97
C VAL A 326 -7.79 -28.90 -5.57
N ILE A 327 -8.66 -27.90 -5.70
CA ILE A 327 -8.35 -26.54 -5.28
C ILE A 327 -8.86 -26.30 -3.86
N LEU A 328 -7.98 -25.87 -2.96
CA LEU A 328 -8.31 -25.44 -1.61
C LEU A 328 -8.17 -23.92 -1.49
N ASP A 329 -9.28 -23.23 -1.26
CA ASP A 329 -9.32 -21.80 -0.97
C ASP A 329 -9.35 -21.59 0.55
N VAL A 330 -8.28 -21.02 1.11
CA VAL A 330 -8.14 -20.79 2.56
C VAL A 330 -8.56 -19.39 3.01
N ARG A 331 -9.24 -18.63 2.15
CA ARG A 331 -9.84 -17.34 2.50
C ARG A 331 -11.13 -17.52 3.31
N ALA A 332 -11.60 -16.44 3.93
CA ALA A 332 -12.87 -16.43 4.63
C ALA A 332 -14.03 -16.70 3.65
N GLU A 333 -15.12 -17.27 4.17
CA GLU A 333 -16.28 -17.64 3.35
C GLU A 333 -16.85 -16.47 2.52
N PRO A 334 -16.95 -15.21 3.02
CA PRO A 334 -17.39 -14.09 2.20
C PRO A 334 -16.47 -13.81 1.00
N GLU A 335 -15.16 -13.89 1.17
CA GLU A 335 -14.17 -13.72 0.08
C GLU A 335 -14.35 -14.80 -0.99
N TRP A 336 -14.56 -16.05 -0.57
CA TRP A 336 -14.81 -17.18 -1.45
C TRP A 336 -16.17 -17.12 -2.16
N ARG A 337 -17.23 -16.67 -1.47
CA ARG A 337 -18.56 -16.45 -2.07
C ARG A 337 -18.53 -15.33 -3.10
N HIS A 338 -17.74 -14.28 -2.84
CA HIS A 338 -17.57 -13.16 -3.75
C HIS A 338 -16.87 -13.59 -5.05
N ALA A 339 -15.76 -14.31 -4.95
CA ALA A 339 -15.05 -14.87 -6.10
C ALA A 339 -14.29 -16.13 -5.72
N ARG A 340 -14.19 -17.11 -6.63
CA ARG A 340 -13.48 -18.37 -6.37
C ARG A 340 -12.99 -19.03 -7.64
N ILE A 341 -11.96 -19.87 -7.51
CA ILE A 341 -11.55 -20.81 -8.55
C ILE A 341 -12.62 -21.92 -8.66
N GLY A 342 -12.98 -22.33 -9.88
CA GLY A 342 -14.07 -23.29 -10.11
C GLY A 342 -13.89 -24.60 -9.35
N ARG A 343 -14.96 -25.12 -8.73
CA ARG A 343 -14.98 -26.34 -7.89
C ARG A 343 -13.99 -26.36 -6.71
N SER A 344 -13.50 -25.19 -6.27
CA SER A 344 -12.69 -25.09 -5.04
C SER A 344 -13.47 -25.51 -3.80
N LEU A 345 -12.77 -26.19 -2.89
CA LEU A 345 -13.17 -26.41 -1.51
C LEU A 345 -12.77 -25.18 -0.70
N ASN A 346 -13.68 -24.64 0.13
CA ASN A 346 -13.34 -23.54 1.03
C ASN A 346 -13.25 -24.04 2.48
N ILE A 347 -12.05 -23.94 3.02
CA ILE A 347 -11.78 -24.14 4.45
C ILE A 347 -10.91 -22.95 4.87
N PRO A 348 -11.49 -21.91 5.50
CA PRO A 348 -10.74 -20.75 5.96
C PRO A 348 -9.53 -21.17 6.81
N LEU A 349 -8.41 -20.45 6.68
CA LEU A 349 -7.15 -20.81 7.34
C LEU A 349 -7.31 -21.07 8.85
N GLY A 350 -8.09 -20.26 9.57
CA GLY A 350 -8.33 -20.44 11.00
C GLY A 350 -9.10 -21.71 11.38
N GLN A 351 -9.76 -22.34 10.42
CA GLN A 351 -10.53 -23.58 10.61
C GLN A 351 -9.79 -24.82 10.06
N LEU A 352 -8.66 -24.62 9.37
CA LEU A 352 -8.01 -25.66 8.56
C LEU A 352 -7.63 -26.89 9.38
N LEU A 353 -6.98 -26.70 10.52
CA LEU A 353 -6.54 -27.80 11.40
C LEU A 353 -7.72 -28.60 11.97
N GLY A 354 -8.84 -27.94 12.25
CA GLY A 354 -10.06 -28.60 12.76
C GLY A 354 -10.85 -29.36 11.69
N ARG A 355 -10.53 -29.17 10.40
CA ARG A 355 -11.29 -29.67 9.25
C ARG A 355 -10.41 -30.46 8.27
N LEU A 356 -9.27 -30.99 8.73
CA LEU A 356 -8.33 -31.75 7.90
C LEU A 356 -8.98 -32.99 7.27
N GLU A 357 -9.93 -33.63 7.95
CA GLU A 357 -10.65 -34.82 7.47
C GLU A 357 -11.52 -34.53 6.23
N GLU A 358 -11.85 -33.27 5.96
CA GLU A 358 -12.59 -32.87 4.75
C GLU A 358 -11.69 -32.82 3.50
N LEU A 359 -10.37 -32.82 3.67
CA LEU A 359 -9.43 -32.74 2.56
C LEU A 359 -9.32 -34.10 1.85
N PRO A 360 -9.58 -34.16 0.53
CA PRO A 360 -9.55 -35.43 -0.21
C PRO A 360 -8.13 -35.98 -0.30
N THR A 361 -7.97 -37.29 -0.14
CA THR A 361 -6.68 -38.01 -0.25
C THR A 361 -6.42 -38.52 -1.68
N GLY A 362 -5.15 -38.65 -2.08
CA GLY A 362 -4.75 -39.32 -3.33
C GLY A 362 -4.88 -38.47 -4.60
N ARG A 363 -5.04 -37.15 -4.46
CA ARG A 363 -5.01 -36.18 -5.55
C ARG A 363 -4.26 -34.93 -5.10
N LEU A 364 -3.46 -34.38 -6.01
CA LEU A 364 -2.72 -33.14 -5.81
C LEU A 364 -3.67 -32.04 -5.30
N LEU A 365 -3.31 -31.43 -4.18
CA LEU A 365 -4.04 -30.32 -3.58
C LEU A 365 -3.32 -29.01 -3.90
N VAL A 366 -4.00 -28.09 -4.55
CA VAL A 366 -3.47 -26.75 -4.84
C VAL A 366 -4.14 -25.76 -3.90
N VAL A 367 -3.34 -25.19 -3.01
CA VAL A 367 -3.80 -24.27 -1.97
C VAL A 367 -3.62 -22.85 -2.45
N HIS A 368 -4.60 -21.99 -2.21
CA HIS A 368 -4.48 -20.58 -2.53
C HIS A 368 -5.25 -19.70 -1.55
N CYS A 369 -4.85 -18.43 -1.51
CA CYS A 369 -5.62 -17.38 -0.86
C CYS A 369 -5.78 -16.18 -1.81
N GLU A 370 -5.73 -14.95 -1.28
CA GLU A 370 -5.85 -13.75 -2.09
C GLU A 370 -4.56 -13.48 -2.87
N THR A 371 -3.43 -13.41 -2.16
CA THR A 371 -2.13 -12.97 -2.69
C THR A 371 -0.98 -13.96 -2.46
N GLY A 372 -1.19 -15.04 -1.69
CA GLY A 372 -0.19 -16.07 -1.39
C GLY A 372 0.24 -16.18 0.09
N TYR A 373 0.00 -15.14 0.90
CA TYR A 373 0.46 -15.13 2.30
C TYR A 373 -0.24 -16.21 3.17
N ARG A 374 -1.58 -16.22 3.20
CA ARG A 374 -2.35 -17.23 3.97
C ARG A 374 -2.17 -18.65 3.44
N SER A 375 -1.93 -18.81 2.15
CA SER A 375 -1.76 -20.14 1.55
C SER A 375 -0.39 -20.73 1.86
N SER A 376 0.67 -19.92 2.01
CA SER A 376 1.94 -20.38 2.56
C SER A 376 1.81 -20.93 3.98
N ILE A 377 1.08 -20.22 4.86
CA ILE A 377 0.76 -20.70 6.21
C ILE A 377 0.02 -22.05 6.14
N ALA A 378 -1.06 -22.10 5.36
CA ALA A 378 -1.86 -23.31 5.19
C ALA A 378 -1.01 -24.50 4.69
N VAL A 379 -0.15 -24.28 3.70
CA VAL A 379 0.72 -25.32 3.15
C VAL A 379 1.72 -25.80 4.19
N SER A 380 2.34 -24.91 4.96
CA SER A 380 3.27 -25.32 6.03
C SER A 380 2.57 -26.15 7.13
N LEU A 381 1.33 -25.81 7.49
CA LEU A 381 0.51 -26.61 8.41
C LEU A 381 0.21 -27.99 7.82
N LEU A 382 -0.18 -28.07 6.55
CA LEU A 382 -0.47 -29.34 5.88
C LEU A 382 0.78 -30.23 5.75
N LEU A 383 1.95 -29.65 5.43
CA LEU A 383 3.23 -30.37 5.43
C LEU A 383 3.52 -30.96 6.81
N ARG A 384 3.31 -30.17 7.89
CA ARG A 384 3.52 -30.62 9.27
C ARG A 384 2.60 -31.78 9.65
N GLU A 385 1.36 -31.78 9.18
CA GLU A 385 0.40 -32.89 9.38
C GLU A 385 0.66 -34.09 8.44
N GLY A 386 1.76 -34.08 7.68
CA GLY A 386 2.21 -35.20 6.85
C GLY A 386 1.60 -35.24 5.45
N ARG A 387 1.01 -34.15 4.97
CA ARG A 387 0.47 -34.06 3.61
C ARG A 387 1.57 -33.68 2.62
N GLU A 388 1.93 -34.58 1.71
CA GLU A 388 3.04 -34.37 0.76
C GLU A 388 2.58 -33.93 -0.65
N ASP A 389 1.37 -34.31 -1.05
CA ASP A 389 0.79 -34.03 -2.38
C ASP A 389 0.13 -32.64 -2.44
N ILE A 390 0.89 -31.60 -2.07
CA ILE A 390 0.39 -30.22 -1.98
C ILE A 390 1.28 -29.21 -2.71
N VAL A 391 0.64 -28.17 -3.26
CA VAL A 391 1.30 -27.09 -4.02
C VAL A 391 0.64 -25.77 -3.69
N ASP A 392 1.43 -24.70 -3.56
CA ASP A 392 0.93 -23.34 -3.36
C ASP A 392 0.75 -22.61 -4.70
N LEU A 393 -0.38 -21.91 -4.86
CA LEU A 393 -0.65 -21.07 -6.04
C LEU A 393 0.00 -19.69 -5.87
N VAL A 394 1.02 -19.42 -6.69
CA VAL A 394 1.72 -18.13 -6.71
C VAL A 394 0.75 -17.00 -7.04
N GLY A 395 0.71 -15.98 -6.17
CA GLY A 395 -0.13 -14.80 -6.34
C GLY A 395 -1.62 -15.02 -6.09
N GLY A 396 -2.02 -16.21 -5.63
CA GLY A 396 -3.38 -16.52 -5.20
C GLY A 396 -4.46 -16.35 -6.29
N ILE A 397 -5.69 -16.06 -5.84
CA ILE A 397 -6.82 -15.86 -6.74
C ILE A 397 -6.67 -14.60 -7.61
N GLY A 398 -5.93 -13.59 -7.15
CA GLY A 398 -5.66 -12.39 -7.94
C GLY A 398 -4.91 -12.74 -9.23
N ALA A 399 -3.86 -13.55 -9.12
CA ALA A 399 -3.14 -14.09 -10.29
C ALA A 399 -4.02 -15.01 -11.14
N TRP A 400 -4.90 -15.82 -10.53
CA TRP A 400 -5.84 -16.69 -11.25
C TRP A 400 -6.89 -15.93 -12.06
N GLN A 401 -7.42 -14.83 -11.53
CA GLN A 401 -8.40 -14.00 -12.24
C GLN A 401 -7.76 -13.26 -13.40
N ALA A 402 -6.52 -12.80 -13.20
CA ALA A 402 -5.70 -12.24 -14.27
C ALA A 402 -5.43 -13.28 -15.38
N SER A 403 -5.27 -14.57 -15.05
CA SER A 403 -5.03 -15.61 -16.06
C SER A 403 -6.30 -16.13 -16.74
N SER A 404 -7.44 -16.18 -16.04
CA SER A 404 -8.71 -16.80 -16.51
C SER A 404 -9.56 -15.89 -17.40
N SER A 405 -9.25 -14.60 -17.49
CA SER A 405 -9.96 -13.64 -18.34
C SER A 405 -9.64 -13.77 -19.85
N ASN A 406 -8.99 -14.87 -20.25
CA ASN A 406 -8.56 -15.19 -21.62
C ASN A 406 -9.29 -16.40 -22.29
N GLY A 407 -10.42 -16.93 -21.79
CA GLY A 407 -11.13 -18.03 -22.49
C GLY A 407 -12.61 -18.33 -22.15
N GLY A 408 -13.53 -18.11 -23.12
CA GLY A 408 -14.64 -19.01 -23.52
C GLY A 408 -16.03 -19.04 -22.83
N GLY A 409 -16.99 -18.19 -23.27
CA GLY A 409 -18.49 -18.36 -23.49
C GLY A 409 -19.46 -18.66 -22.31
N ALA A 410 -20.73 -18.17 -22.20
CA ALA A 410 -21.69 -17.27 -22.90
C ALA A 410 -22.94 -16.99 -21.96
N PRO A 411 -24.03 -16.27 -22.34
CA PRO A 411 -24.20 -14.84 -22.68
C PRO A 411 -25.20 -14.06 -21.75
N ARG A 412 -25.00 -12.73 -21.58
CA ARG A 412 -26.03 -11.72 -21.18
C ARG A 412 -25.62 -10.30 -21.67
N PRO A 413 -26.54 -9.31 -21.75
CA PRO A 413 -26.70 -8.46 -22.94
C PRO A 413 -25.78 -7.22 -23.02
N VAL A 414 -25.13 -7.12 -24.20
CA VAL A 414 -24.57 -6.00 -24.96
C VAL A 414 -24.51 -4.60 -24.31
N VAL A 415 -23.34 -4.25 -23.78
CA VAL A 415 -22.54 -3.14 -24.33
C VAL A 415 -21.48 -3.81 -25.21
N ARG A 416 -21.27 -3.32 -26.44
CA ARG A 416 -20.40 -3.98 -27.43
C ARG A 416 -18.94 -4.02 -26.96
N GLU A 417 -18.52 -5.15 -26.40
CA GLU A 417 -17.12 -5.60 -26.49
C GLU A 417 -17.05 -6.75 -27.51
N HIS A 418 -16.54 -6.43 -28.69
CA HIS A 418 -16.09 -7.41 -29.68
C HIS A 418 -14.57 -7.52 -29.59
N PRO A 419 -14.01 -8.63 -30.10
CA PRO A 419 -13.02 -9.48 -29.44
C PRO A 419 -11.76 -8.69 -29.01
N ARG A 420 -11.22 -8.99 -27.81
CA ARG A 420 -9.96 -8.40 -27.30
C ARG A 420 -8.79 -8.79 -28.19
N GLY A 421 -8.67 -8.10 -29.32
CA GLY A 421 -7.39 -7.86 -29.93
C GLY A 421 -6.61 -6.98 -28.96
N ARG A 422 -5.49 -7.51 -28.47
CA ARG A 422 -4.37 -6.73 -27.94
C ARG A 422 -4.25 -5.38 -28.67
N PRO A 423 -4.14 -4.25 -27.95
CA PRO A 423 -3.19 -3.23 -28.34
C PRO A 423 -2.06 -3.19 -27.29
N PRO A 424 -0.80 -3.29 -27.71
CA PRO A 424 0.10 -4.21 -27.04
C PRO A 424 1.34 -3.51 -26.53
N ALA A 425 2.10 -4.18 -25.66
CA ALA A 425 3.55 -4.03 -25.67
C ALA A 425 4.12 -4.08 -27.13
N ALA A 426 3.43 -4.70 -28.09
CA ALA A 426 3.78 -4.76 -29.51
C ALA A 426 3.47 -3.51 -30.37
N ALA A 427 2.90 -2.42 -29.83
CA ALA A 427 2.96 -1.09 -30.48
C ALA A 427 4.11 -0.23 -29.92
N LYS A 428 4.77 -0.75 -28.88
CA LYS A 428 6.01 -0.21 -28.35
C LYS A 428 7.17 -1.04 -28.92
N ASP A 429 8.34 -0.46 -28.87
CA ASP A 429 9.55 -1.12 -29.33
C ASP A 429 9.90 -2.29 -28.38
N PRO A 430 10.23 -3.49 -28.88
CA PRO A 430 10.67 -4.62 -28.05
C PRO A 430 11.97 -4.34 -27.28
N ALA A 431 12.73 -3.31 -27.64
CA ALA A 431 13.90 -2.89 -26.89
C ALA A 431 13.56 -2.28 -25.52
N LEU A 432 12.31 -1.91 -25.25
CA LEU A 432 11.94 -1.38 -23.93
C LEU A 432 12.21 -2.38 -22.80
N ILE A 433 12.71 -1.87 -21.69
CA ILE A 433 12.88 -2.65 -20.46
C ILE A 433 11.53 -2.66 -19.74
N ILE A 434 10.87 -3.82 -19.69
CA ILE A 434 9.55 -3.99 -19.09
C ILE A 434 9.69 -4.36 -17.61
N TRP A 435 9.15 -3.53 -16.73
CA TRP A 435 9.09 -3.78 -15.27
C TRP A 435 7.78 -4.39 -14.82
N SER A 436 6.70 -4.11 -15.55
CA SER A 436 5.38 -4.69 -15.32
C SER A 436 4.60 -4.65 -16.63
N GLU A 437 3.94 -5.75 -16.98
CA GLU A 437 3.06 -5.80 -18.15
C GLU A 437 1.67 -5.25 -17.85
N GLU A 438 1.16 -5.50 -16.63
CA GLU A 438 -0.17 -5.07 -16.19
C GLU A 438 -0.10 -4.58 -14.72
N PRO A 439 -0.22 -3.26 -14.47
CA PRO A 439 -0.29 -2.18 -15.47
C PRO A 439 1.06 -1.96 -16.20
N LEU A 440 1.02 -1.62 -17.49
CA LEU A 440 2.23 -1.46 -18.30
C LEU A 440 3.16 -0.38 -17.74
N ASN A 441 4.35 -0.81 -17.32
CA ASN A 441 5.46 0.03 -16.89
C ASN A 441 6.74 -0.42 -17.59
N ALA A 442 7.30 0.43 -18.44
CA ALA A 442 8.48 0.12 -19.23
C ALA A 442 9.33 1.37 -19.47
N GLU A 443 10.66 1.23 -19.44
CA GLU A 443 11.61 2.31 -19.68
C GLU A 443 12.41 2.14 -20.96
N THR A 444 12.89 3.27 -21.49
CA THR A 444 13.80 3.28 -22.64
C THR A 444 15.19 2.86 -22.19
N PRO A 445 15.86 1.90 -22.87
CA PRO A 445 17.27 1.63 -22.61
C PRO A 445 18.10 2.91 -22.66
N VAL A 446 19.02 3.06 -21.70
CA VAL A 446 19.71 4.33 -21.46
C VAL A 446 20.53 4.78 -22.67
N GLU A 447 21.11 3.82 -23.39
CA GLU A 447 21.92 4.00 -24.59
C GLU A 447 21.11 4.53 -25.78
N LEU A 448 19.78 4.39 -25.76
CA LEU A 448 18.86 4.88 -26.80
C LEU A 448 18.31 6.29 -26.49
N LEU A 449 18.42 6.77 -25.25
CA LEU A 449 17.87 8.08 -24.85
C LEU A 449 18.58 9.24 -25.53
N SER A 450 19.92 9.20 -25.60
CA SER A 450 20.72 10.26 -26.25
C SER A 450 20.84 10.08 -27.77
N ALA A 451 20.19 9.07 -28.36
CA ALA A 451 20.30 8.79 -29.78
C ALA A 451 19.54 9.80 -30.64
N ASN A 452 18.47 10.41 -30.10
CA ASN A 452 17.63 11.38 -30.79
C ASN A 452 17.23 12.51 -29.84
N GLU A 453 17.16 13.75 -30.33
CA GLU A 453 16.64 14.89 -29.55
C GLU A 453 15.17 14.68 -29.17
N ILE A 454 14.40 14.06 -30.05
CA ILE A 454 13.01 13.66 -29.83
C ILE A 454 12.96 12.14 -29.73
N THR A 455 12.54 11.65 -28.57
CA THR A 455 12.37 10.22 -28.32
C THR A 455 11.20 9.68 -29.14
N PRO A 456 11.39 8.66 -30.00
CA PRO A 456 10.30 8.05 -30.77
C PRO A 456 9.15 7.55 -29.88
N ASN A 457 7.90 7.64 -30.34
CA ASN A 457 6.72 7.26 -29.55
C ASN A 457 6.78 5.81 -29.06
N GLU A 458 7.34 4.94 -29.91
CA GLU A 458 7.54 3.51 -29.74
C GLU A 458 8.58 3.22 -28.64
N LEU A 459 9.57 4.10 -28.48
CA LEU A 459 10.62 4.03 -27.46
C LEU A 459 10.35 4.88 -26.22
N PHE A 460 9.39 5.80 -26.24
CA PHE A 460 9.09 6.67 -25.10
C PHE A 460 8.59 5.86 -23.91
N PHE A 461 9.16 6.05 -22.71
CA PHE A 461 8.82 5.28 -21.52
C PHE A 461 7.30 5.29 -21.21
N VAL A 462 6.80 4.22 -20.61
CA VAL A 462 5.40 4.10 -20.19
C VAL A 462 5.36 3.91 -18.69
N ARG A 463 4.62 4.77 -17.99
CA ARG A 463 4.21 4.53 -16.61
C ARG A 463 2.69 4.51 -16.54
N SER A 464 2.10 3.42 -16.03
CA SER A 464 0.66 3.29 -15.79
C SER A 464 0.38 2.73 -14.39
N HIS A 465 -0.62 3.29 -13.69
CA HIS A 465 -1.09 2.81 -12.38
C HIS A 465 -2.28 1.85 -12.49
N GLY A 466 -3.01 1.91 -13.60
CA GLY A 466 -4.08 0.98 -13.94
C GLY A 466 -4.02 0.58 -15.42
N PRO A 467 -5.00 -0.21 -15.88
CA PRO A 467 -5.13 -0.58 -17.28
C PRO A 467 -5.24 0.65 -18.19
N ILE A 468 -4.73 0.53 -19.42
CA ILE A 468 -4.86 1.57 -20.45
C ILE A 468 -6.34 1.62 -20.88
N PRO A 469 -7.06 2.74 -20.70
CA PRO A 469 -8.44 2.84 -21.13
C PRO A 469 -8.58 2.74 -22.65
N GLU A 470 -9.59 2.01 -23.10
CA GLU A 470 -10.05 2.05 -24.49
C GLU A 470 -11.03 3.21 -24.65
N VAL A 471 -10.66 4.21 -25.45
CA VAL A 471 -11.45 5.43 -25.62
C VAL A 471 -11.73 5.64 -27.10
N GLU A 472 -13.01 5.68 -27.46
CA GLU A 472 -13.48 6.08 -28.79
C GLU A 472 -13.45 7.61 -28.91
N PRO A 473 -12.57 8.21 -29.76
CA PRO A 473 -12.42 9.65 -29.85
C PRO A 473 -13.72 10.42 -30.12
N ALA A 474 -14.64 9.87 -30.91
CA ALA A 474 -15.92 10.53 -31.21
C ALA A 474 -16.82 10.72 -29.97
N ASN A 475 -16.73 9.80 -29.02
CA ASN A 475 -17.56 9.78 -27.81
C ASN A 475 -16.89 10.47 -26.61
N TYR A 476 -15.60 10.76 -26.72
CA TYR A 476 -14.84 11.40 -25.66
C TYR A 476 -15.40 12.79 -25.30
N ARG A 477 -15.48 13.07 -23.99
CA ARG A 477 -15.83 14.40 -23.45
C ARG A 477 -14.92 14.76 -22.30
N LEU A 478 -14.36 15.97 -22.35
CA LEU A 478 -13.63 16.61 -21.26
C LEU A 478 -14.59 17.48 -20.46
N THR A 479 -14.64 17.28 -19.14
CA THR A 479 -15.43 18.14 -18.23
C THR A 479 -14.55 19.17 -17.53
N VAL A 480 -14.95 20.44 -17.52
CA VAL A 480 -14.32 21.53 -16.77
C VAL A 480 -15.32 22.08 -15.76
N ARG A 481 -14.98 22.04 -14.47
CA ARG A 481 -15.88 22.38 -13.35
C ARG A 481 -15.15 23.00 -12.16
N GLY A 482 -15.87 23.26 -11.08
CA GLY A 482 -15.33 23.79 -9.83
C GLY A 482 -15.55 25.30 -9.71
N LEU A 483 -14.55 26.05 -9.27
CA LEU A 483 -14.54 27.51 -9.14
C LEU A 483 -14.44 28.19 -10.52
N VAL A 484 -15.48 27.99 -11.34
CA VAL A 484 -15.65 28.51 -12.69
C VAL A 484 -17.09 28.96 -12.87
N ALA A 485 -17.30 30.14 -13.45
CA ALA A 485 -18.63 30.69 -13.68
C ALA A 485 -19.35 30.01 -14.86
N GLU A 486 -18.59 29.44 -15.81
CA GLU A 486 -19.12 28.75 -16.99
C GLU A 486 -18.51 27.34 -17.09
N PRO A 487 -19.08 26.33 -16.40
CA PRO A 487 -18.66 24.95 -16.56
C PRO A 487 -18.75 24.49 -18.03
N LEU A 488 -17.77 23.74 -18.49
CA LEU A 488 -17.67 23.30 -19.89
C LEU A 488 -17.70 21.77 -20.00
N THR A 489 -18.32 21.27 -21.05
CA THR A 489 -18.18 19.88 -21.52
C THR A 489 -17.77 19.94 -22.98
N LEU A 490 -16.55 19.49 -23.29
CA LEU A 490 -15.91 19.68 -24.59
C LEU A 490 -15.60 18.33 -25.25
N SER A 491 -16.00 18.13 -26.49
CA SER A 491 -15.47 17.07 -27.34
C SER A 491 -14.04 17.41 -27.84
N LEU A 492 -13.35 16.45 -28.47
CA LEU A 492 -12.08 16.73 -29.15
C LEU A 492 -12.25 17.73 -30.29
N GLU A 493 -13.37 17.66 -31.00
CA GLU A 493 -13.71 18.60 -32.08
C GLU A 493 -13.91 20.01 -31.52
N ASP A 494 -14.65 20.15 -30.42
CA ASP A 494 -14.81 21.44 -29.73
C ASP A 494 -13.46 22.03 -29.34
N LEU A 495 -12.55 21.21 -28.80
CA LEU A 495 -11.20 21.66 -28.43
C LEU A 495 -10.43 22.20 -29.64
N ARG A 496 -10.44 21.47 -30.77
CA ARG A 496 -9.72 21.85 -31.99
C ARG A 496 -10.33 23.05 -32.73
N GLN A 497 -11.65 23.22 -32.66
CA GLN A 497 -12.34 24.31 -33.35
C GLN A 497 -12.34 25.61 -32.55
N ARG A 498 -12.40 25.52 -31.22
CA ARG A 498 -12.56 26.69 -30.35
C ARG A 498 -11.25 27.32 -29.90
N PHE A 499 -10.16 26.58 -29.91
CA PHE A 499 -8.89 27.02 -29.34
C PHE A 499 -7.74 26.83 -30.32
N GLU A 500 -6.70 27.66 -30.17
CA GLU A 500 -5.49 27.55 -30.98
C GLU A 500 -4.75 26.24 -30.64
N HIS A 501 -4.42 25.47 -31.68
CA HIS A 501 -3.55 24.31 -31.55
C HIS A 501 -2.10 24.73 -31.68
N VAL A 502 -1.28 24.33 -30.71
CA VAL A 502 0.12 24.74 -30.61
C VAL A 502 1.01 23.53 -30.36
N THR A 503 2.28 23.67 -30.72
CA THR A 503 3.27 22.62 -30.55
C THR A 503 4.46 23.12 -29.74
N LEU A 504 4.98 22.24 -28.88
CA LEU A 504 6.16 22.52 -28.06
C LEU A 504 6.91 21.22 -27.75
N ASP A 505 8.23 21.28 -27.68
CA ASP A 505 9.06 20.17 -27.22
C ASP A 505 9.18 20.20 -25.69
N ALA A 506 8.87 19.09 -25.03
CA ALA A 506 9.02 18.97 -23.58
C ALA A 506 9.39 17.56 -23.14
N VAL A 507 10.19 17.51 -22.08
CA VAL A 507 10.57 16.28 -21.41
C VAL A 507 9.50 15.89 -20.39
N LEU A 508 9.16 14.60 -20.36
CA LEU A 508 8.49 13.99 -19.22
C LEU A 508 9.50 13.12 -18.49
N SER A 509 9.59 13.27 -17.18
CA SER A 509 10.43 12.45 -16.32
C SER A 509 9.63 11.90 -15.14
N CYS A 510 9.71 10.60 -14.91
CA CYS A 510 9.09 9.98 -13.75
C CYS A 510 9.80 10.45 -12.47
N ALA A 511 9.03 10.72 -11.41
CA ALA A 511 9.63 10.97 -10.08
C ALA A 511 10.49 9.81 -9.57
N GLY A 512 10.25 8.60 -10.09
CA GLY A 512 11.01 7.40 -9.78
C GLY A 512 12.21 7.15 -10.69
N ASN A 513 12.55 8.04 -11.62
CA ASN A 513 13.72 7.86 -12.49
C ASN A 513 14.98 7.65 -11.64
N ARG A 514 15.81 6.66 -12.00
CA ARG A 514 17.02 6.23 -11.25
C ARG A 514 16.75 5.63 -9.86
N ARG A 515 15.54 5.12 -9.60
CA ARG A 515 15.22 4.47 -8.32
C ARG A 515 16.13 3.27 -8.02
N SER A 516 16.56 2.51 -9.02
CA SER A 516 17.46 1.37 -8.82
C SER A 516 18.76 1.75 -8.12
N GLU A 517 19.28 2.96 -8.36
CA GLU A 517 20.48 3.49 -7.71
C GLU A 517 20.24 3.79 -6.22
N LEU A 518 19.05 4.28 -5.86
CA LEU A 518 18.65 4.44 -4.46
C LEU A 518 18.41 3.08 -3.78
N ALA A 519 17.81 2.15 -4.51
CA ALA A 519 17.53 0.80 -4.03
C ALA A 519 18.80 0.00 -3.73
N ALA A 520 19.92 0.31 -4.40
CA ALA A 520 21.23 -0.24 -4.10
C ALA A 520 21.81 0.25 -2.75
N ILE A 521 21.33 1.38 -2.22
CA ILE A 521 21.71 1.89 -0.89
C ILE A 521 20.80 1.27 0.18
N ALA A 522 19.48 1.29 -0.05
CA ALA A 522 18.49 0.72 0.85
C ALA A 522 17.26 0.25 0.08
N PRO A 523 16.67 -0.93 0.42
CA PRO A 523 15.49 -1.44 -0.27
C PRO A 523 14.32 -0.45 -0.27
N ILE A 524 13.59 -0.38 -1.39
CA ILE A 524 12.36 0.42 -1.54
C ILE A 524 11.23 -0.52 -2.00
N PRO A 525 10.58 -1.25 -1.07
CA PRO A 525 9.60 -2.29 -1.39
C PRO A 525 8.39 -1.75 -2.17
N GLY A 526 7.82 -2.59 -3.03
CA GLY A 526 6.59 -2.28 -3.76
C GLY A 526 6.71 -1.19 -4.84
N GLN A 527 7.92 -0.76 -5.17
CA GLN A 527 8.17 0.27 -6.19
C GLN A 527 8.90 -0.31 -7.40
N ALA A 528 8.52 0.11 -8.61
CA ALA A 528 9.20 -0.29 -9.84
C ALA A 528 10.68 0.16 -9.81
N PRO A 529 11.64 -0.73 -10.11
CA PRO A 529 13.07 -0.47 -9.94
C PRO A 529 13.66 0.27 -11.16
N TRP A 530 13.08 1.42 -11.52
CA TRP A 530 13.50 2.20 -12.68
C TRP A 530 14.99 2.50 -12.67
N GLY A 531 15.65 2.22 -13.78
CA GLY A 531 16.92 2.83 -14.16
C GLY A 531 16.74 4.28 -14.62
N PRO A 532 17.73 4.82 -15.34
CA PRO A 532 17.72 6.21 -15.82
C PRO A 532 16.84 6.44 -17.05
N GLY A 533 16.08 5.44 -17.51
CA GLY A 533 15.26 5.48 -18.72
C GLY A 533 13.80 5.81 -18.49
N ALA A 534 13.38 6.11 -17.26
CA ALA A 534 12.01 6.55 -16.96
C ALA A 534 11.81 8.05 -17.31
N THR A 535 12.29 8.44 -18.48
CA THR A 535 12.26 9.81 -19.00
C THR A 535 12.24 9.80 -20.53
N GLY A 536 11.76 10.87 -21.15
CA GLY A 536 11.80 11.03 -22.61
C GLY A 536 11.36 12.42 -23.05
N ASN A 537 11.88 12.88 -24.19
CA ASN A 537 11.54 14.18 -24.76
C ASN A 537 10.70 14.02 -26.01
N ALA A 538 9.60 14.77 -26.12
CA ALA A 538 8.70 14.67 -27.26
C ALA A 538 8.18 16.05 -27.66
N ARG A 539 7.77 16.15 -28.93
CA ARG A 539 7.00 17.28 -29.45
C ARG A 539 5.53 17.04 -29.15
N TRP A 540 4.97 17.83 -28.27
CA TRP A 540 3.56 17.76 -27.87
C TRP A 540 2.75 18.78 -28.67
N GLY A 541 1.67 18.33 -29.28
CA GLY A 541 0.70 19.19 -29.96
C GLY A 541 -0.64 19.19 -29.21
N GLY A 542 -1.23 20.37 -29.03
CA GLY A 542 -2.51 20.48 -28.33
C GLY A 542 -2.96 21.90 -28.05
N ILE A 543 -3.92 22.02 -27.13
CA ILE A 543 -4.56 23.27 -26.75
C ILE A 543 -3.93 23.77 -25.45
N ARG A 544 -3.66 25.07 -25.31
CA ARG A 544 -3.17 25.61 -24.04
C ARG A 544 -4.25 25.49 -22.95
N LEU A 545 -3.89 24.91 -21.81
CA LEU A 545 -4.82 24.77 -20.68
C LEU A 545 -5.40 26.11 -20.24
N ARG A 546 -4.56 27.16 -20.25
CA ARG A 546 -4.97 28.53 -19.88
C ARG A 546 -6.15 29.04 -20.72
N ASP A 547 -6.20 28.72 -22.01
CA ASP A 547 -7.22 29.24 -22.93
C ASP A 547 -8.58 28.56 -22.63
N VAL A 548 -8.56 27.27 -22.28
CA VAL A 548 -9.75 26.53 -21.81
C VAL A 548 -10.24 27.05 -20.45
N LEU A 549 -9.33 27.31 -19.51
CA LEU A 549 -9.68 27.87 -18.20
C LEU A 549 -10.24 29.29 -18.30
N GLN A 550 -9.72 30.12 -19.21
CA GLN A 550 -10.26 31.44 -19.50
C GLN A 550 -11.67 31.36 -20.08
N ALA A 551 -11.91 30.41 -21.01
CA ALA A 551 -13.24 30.18 -21.56
C ALA A 551 -14.24 29.69 -20.50
N ALA A 552 -13.79 28.96 -19.47
CA ALA A 552 -14.62 28.55 -18.35
C ALA A 552 -14.91 29.68 -17.32
N ARG A 553 -14.22 30.82 -17.44
CA ARG A 553 -14.32 31.99 -16.54
C ARG A 553 -14.03 31.65 -15.07
N LEU A 554 -12.76 31.64 -14.71
CA LEU A 554 -12.29 31.39 -13.33
C LEU A 554 -12.95 32.34 -12.31
N GLU A 555 -13.39 31.78 -11.19
CA GLU A 555 -13.93 32.54 -10.07
C GLU A 555 -12.87 32.93 -9.04
N THR A 556 -13.22 33.89 -8.17
CA THR A 556 -12.38 34.28 -7.03
C THR A 556 -12.13 33.12 -6.08
N GLY A 557 -10.90 32.98 -5.59
CA GLY A 557 -10.51 31.89 -4.69
C GLY A 557 -9.97 30.64 -5.39
N ALA A 558 -9.94 30.62 -6.72
CA ALA A 558 -9.22 29.60 -7.48
C ALA A 558 -7.71 29.67 -7.20
N ALA A 559 -7.12 28.56 -6.78
CA ALA A 559 -5.69 28.46 -6.44
C ALA A 559 -5.01 27.23 -7.05
N HIS A 560 -5.78 26.19 -7.39
CA HIS A 560 -5.29 24.94 -7.96
C HIS A 560 -6.19 24.46 -9.09
N VAL A 561 -5.60 23.75 -10.04
CA VAL A 561 -6.30 23.04 -11.11
C VAL A 561 -6.04 21.55 -10.93
N ALA A 562 -7.05 20.84 -10.45
CA ALA A 562 -7.03 19.39 -10.29
C ALA A 562 -7.52 18.69 -11.56
N VAL A 563 -6.92 17.56 -11.87
CA VAL A 563 -7.23 16.76 -13.04
C VAL A 563 -7.31 15.28 -12.67
N THR A 564 -8.23 14.57 -13.32
CA THR A 564 -8.35 13.10 -13.21
C THR A 564 -8.40 12.47 -14.60
N GLY A 565 -7.84 11.26 -14.71
CA GLY A 565 -7.91 10.42 -15.90
C GLY A 565 -9.19 9.56 -15.95
N LEU A 566 -9.34 8.84 -17.06
CA LEU A 566 -10.35 7.80 -17.30
C LEU A 566 -9.89 6.41 -16.81
N ASP A 567 -8.64 6.29 -16.39
CA ASP A 567 -8.08 5.06 -15.86
C ASP A 567 -8.69 4.69 -14.51
N ARG A 568 -8.59 3.40 -14.19
CA ARG A 568 -9.12 2.80 -12.97
C ARG A 568 -7.94 2.17 -12.24
N CYS A 569 -7.49 2.83 -11.18
CA CYS A 569 -6.37 2.39 -10.38
C CYS A 569 -6.89 1.81 -9.07
N THR A 570 -6.37 0.65 -8.67
CA THR A 570 -6.72 0.05 -7.38
C THR A 570 -5.68 0.46 -6.36
N GLU A 571 -6.07 1.27 -5.38
CA GLU A 571 -5.21 1.76 -4.30
C GLU A 571 -5.98 1.66 -2.99
N GLU A 572 -5.34 1.16 -1.93
CA GLU A 572 -5.97 0.97 -0.60
C GLU A 572 -7.32 0.22 -0.63
N GLY A 573 -7.53 -0.67 -1.60
CA GLY A 573 -8.76 -1.44 -1.77
C GLY A 573 -9.89 -0.70 -2.51
N GLU A 574 -9.68 0.55 -2.91
CA GLU A 574 -10.62 1.34 -3.71
C GLU A 574 -10.20 1.45 -5.17
N VAL A 575 -11.18 1.51 -6.07
CA VAL A 575 -10.93 1.80 -7.49
C VAL A 575 -11.15 3.29 -7.73
N ILE A 576 -10.05 4.04 -7.87
CA ILE A 576 -10.03 5.49 -8.06
C ILE A 576 -9.35 5.87 -9.38
N PRO A 577 -9.74 6.99 -10.02
CA PRO A 577 -9.01 7.47 -11.18
C PRO A 577 -7.65 8.07 -10.80
N PHE A 578 -6.66 7.92 -11.68
CA PHE A 578 -5.38 8.60 -11.48
C PHE A 578 -5.60 10.11 -11.57
N GLY A 579 -4.99 10.87 -10.67
CA GLY A 579 -5.19 12.31 -10.66
C GLY A 579 -4.20 13.07 -9.80
N GLY A 580 -4.33 14.39 -9.85
CA GLY A 580 -3.50 15.32 -9.11
C GLY A 580 -3.81 16.74 -9.53
N SER A 581 -3.04 17.70 -9.06
CA SER A 581 -3.24 19.12 -9.34
C SER A 581 -1.93 19.85 -9.44
N VAL A 582 -1.95 20.98 -10.13
CA VAL A 582 -0.89 21.98 -10.15
C VAL A 582 -1.43 23.31 -9.62
N PRO A 583 -0.56 24.20 -9.09
CA PRO A 583 -0.96 25.55 -8.75
C PRO A 583 -1.56 26.26 -9.98
N LEU A 584 -2.55 27.13 -9.75
CA LEU A 584 -3.21 27.88 -10.83
C LEU A 584 -2.21 28.70 -11.65
N THR A 585 -1.20 29.27 -11.00
CA THR A 585 -0.11 30.00 -11.68
C THR A 585 0.59 29.14 -12.73
N LYS A 586 0.87 27.87 -12.40
CA LYS A 586 1.44 26.91 -13.36
C LYS A 586 0.41 26.51 -14.42
N ALA A 587 -0.84 26.24 -14.04
CA ALA A 587 -1.88 25.85 -14.99
C ALA A 587 -2.14 26.92 -16.07
N LEU A 588 -1.93 28.19 -15.74
CA LEU A 588 -2.06 29.33 -16.64
C LEU A 588 -0.79 29.63 -17.46
N ALA A 589 0.31 28.92 -17.19
CA ALA A 589 1.55 29.11 -17.91
C ALA A 589 1.39 28.72 -19.40
N PRO A 590 2.03 29.46 -20.33
CA PRO A 590 1.83 29.30 -21.77
C PRO A 590 2.18 27.90 -22.31
N GLU A 591 3.03 27.17 -21.61
CA GLU A 591 3.56 25.85 -21.99
C GLU A 591 2.73 24.67 -21.45
N VAL A 592 1.68 24.89 -20.66
CA VAL A 592 0.83 23.78 -20.18
C VAL A 592 -0.24 23.45 -21.22
N LEU A 593 -0.20 22.22 -21.73
CA LEU A 593 -1.04 21.78 -22.84
C LEU A 593 -2.02 20.66 -22.46
N LEU A 594 -3.21 20.74 -23.02
CA LEU A 594 -4.10 19.62 -23.27
C LEU A 594 -3.68 19.03 -24.63
N ALA A 595 -2.75 18.09 -24.59
CA ALA A 595 -2.15 17.49 -25.77
C ALA A 595 -3.05 16.39 -26.35
N ASP A 596 -3.25 16.41 -27.67
CA ASP A 596 -3.89 15.37 -28.48
C ASP A 596 -2.94 14.76 -29.52
N GLU A 597 -1.73 15.32 -29.66
CA GLU A 597 -0.67 14.85 -30.53
C GLU A 597 0.67 14.68 -29.79
N MET A 598 1.44 13.69 -30.26
CA MET A 598 2.80 13.40 -29.80
C MET A 598 3.68 13.04 -31.01
N ASN A 599 4.74 13.83 -31.20
CA ASN A 599 5.69 13.75 -32.31
C ASN A 599 5.01 13.84 -33.68
N GLY A 600 4.08 14.81 -33.82
CA GLY A 600 3.35 15.07 -35.07
C GLY A 600 2.37 13.96 -35.48
N ARG A 601 2.07 13.03 -34.57
CA ARG A 601 1.10 11.95 -34.75
C ARG A 601 0.04 12.02 -33.66
N PRO A 602 -1.17 11.49 -33.88
CA PRO A 602 -2.17 11.34 -32.82
C PRO A 602 -1.57 10.61 -31.60
N LEU A 603 -2.00 10.99 -30.41
CA LEU A 603 -1.53 10.36 -29.17
C LEU A 603 -1.69 8.82 -29.23
N PRO A 604 -0.62 8.05 -28.95
CA PRO A 604 -0.75 6.62 -28.76
C PRO A 604 -1.58 6.30 -27.49
N PRO A 605 -2.35 5.18 -27.46
CA PRO A 605 -3.15 4.80 -26.30
C PRO A 605 -2.37 4.77 -24.98
N ALA A 606 -1.19 4.15 -24.96
CA ALA A 606 -0.32 4.08 -23.77
C ALA A 606 0.12 5.45 -23.23
N HIS A 607 0.10 6.47 -24.09
CA HIS A 607 0.52 7.84 -23.79
C HIS A 607 -0.64 8.79 -23.54
N GLY A 608 -1.88 8.30 -23.45
CA GLY A 608 -3.02 9.10 -23.00
C GLY A 608 -4.05 9.46 -24.06
N SER A 609 -4.12 8.72 -25.17
CA SER A 609 -5.15 8.95 -26.20
C SER A 609 -6.57 8.97 -25.62
N PRO A 610 -7.43 9.91 -26.02
CA PRO A 610 -7.21 10.90 -27.07
C PRO A 610 -6.67 12.24 -26.56
N LEU A 611 -6.60 12.45 -25.24
CA LEU A 611 -6.17 13.71 -24.65
C LEU A 611 -5.42 13.47 -23.35
N ARG A 612 -4.29 14.15 -23.17
CA ARG A 612 -3.54 14.18 -21.92
C ARG A 612 -3.20 15.60 -21.51
N LEU A 613 -2.93 15.79 -20.22
CA LEU A 613 -2.25 16.98 -19.76
C LEU A 613 -0.73 16.82 -19.95
N ILE A 614 -0.06 17.90 -20.36
CA ILE A 614 1.40 18.07 -20.38
C ILE A 614 1.75 19.29 -19.55
N VAL A 615 2.58 19.08 -18.53
CA VAL A 615 3.05 20.12 -17.59
C VAL A 615 4.59 20.16 -17.65
N PRO A 616 5.18 20.92 -18.57
CA PRO A 616 6.64 21.02 -18.69
C PRO A 616 7.29 21.50 -17.39
N GLY A 617 8.47 20.95 -17.07
CA GLY A 617 9.22 21.30 -15.86
C GLY A 617 8.69 20.70 -14.55
N TYR A 618 7.65 19.87 -14.59
CA TYR A 618 7.12 19.14 -13.44
C TYR A 618 7.35 17.64 -13.59
N ILE A 619 7.28 16.91 -12.47
CA ILE A 619 7.30 15.45 -12.50
C ILE A 619 6.15 14.91 -13.38
N GLY A 620 6.41 13.81 -14.08
CA GLY A 620 5.47 13.21 -15.04
C GLY A 620 4.10 12.86 -14.45
N ALA A 621 4.00 12.63 -13.13
CA ALA A 621 2.75 12.36 -12.43
C ALA A 621 1.74 13.52 -12.50
N ARG A 622 2.18 14.76 -12.77
CA ARG A 622 1.29 15.92 -12.97
C ARG A 622 0.80 16.07 -14.41
N SER A 623 1.35 15.29 -15.34
CA SER A 623 0.93 15.23 -16.75
C SER A 623 -0.05 14.07 -16.98
N VAL A 624 -1.24 14.17 -16.38
CA VAL A 624 -2.28 13.11 -16.33
C VAL A 624 -2.71 12.66 -17.73
N LYS A 625 -2.73 11.34 -17.95
CA LYS A 625 -3.15 10.68 -19.19
C LYS A 625 -4.66 10.44 -19.22
N TRP A 626 -5.21 10.24 -20.42
CA TRP A 626 -6.63 9.87 -20.62
C TRP A 626 -7.57 10.83 -19.91
N LEU A 627 -7.37 12.13 -20.11
CA LEU A 627 -7.95 13.18 -19.27
C LEU A 627 -9.48 13.10 -19.25
N ALA A 628 -10.08 13.07 -18.06
CA ALA A 628 -11.54 13.00 -17.91
C ALA A 628 -12.12 14.33 -17.44
N THR A 629 -11.51 14.91 -16.40
CA THR A 629 -12.06 16.07 -15.71
C THR A 629 -10.96 17.04 -15.31
N ILE A 630 -11.26 18.33 -15.44
CA ILE A 630 -10.53 19.47 -14.88
C ILE A 630 -11.42 20.12 -13.83
N THR A 631 -10.93 20.23 -12.60
CA THR A 631 -11.64 20.86 -11.47
C THR A 631 -10.80 22.01 -10.92
N VAL A 632 -11.30 23.24 -11.06
CA VAL A 632 -10.69 24.43 -10.46
C VAL A 632 -11.10 24.52 -8.99
N GLN A 633 -10.15 24.66 -8.08
CA GLN A 633 -10.40 24.60 -6.65
C GLN A 633 -9.42 25.46 -5.84
N SER A 634 -9.71 25.67 -4.56
CA SER A 634 -8.92 26.53 -3.67
C SER A 634 -7.74 25.84 -2.99
N GLN A 635 -7.66 24.50 -3.07
CA GLN A 635 -6.65 23.69 -2.38
C GLN A 635 -6.06 22.62 -3.32
N PRO A 636 -4.87 22.06 -3.02
CA PRO A 636 -4.33 20.92 -3.76
C PRO A 636 -5.32 19.74 -3.81
N SER A 637 -5.20 18.89 -4.84
CA SER A 637 -6.04 17.68 -4.96
C SER A 637 -5.83 16.75 -3.77
N THR A 638 -6.94 16.23 -3.25
CA THR A 638 -6.96 15.16 -2.26
C THR A 638 -6.85 13.77 -2.88
N ASN A 639 -6.70 13.67 -4.21
CA ASN A 639 -6.49 12.40 -4.89
C ASN A 639 -5.26 11.69 -4.29
N TYR A 640 -5.37 10.37 -4.08
CA TYR A 640 -4.35 9.54 -3.46
C TYR A 640 -2.94 9.76 -4.06
N PHE A 641 -2.84 9.90 -5.38
CA PHE A 641 -1.57 10.08 -6.10
C PHE A 641 -0.93 11.48 -5.93
N GLN A 642 -1.57 12.37 -5.18
CA GLN A 642 -0.97 13.63 -4.74
C GLN A 642 -0.93 13.74 -3.22
N ALA A 643 -1.97 13.28 -2.53
CA ALA A 643 -2.08 13.35 -1.08
C ALA A 643 -1.10 12.39 -0.39
N ARG A 644 -0.95 11.16 -0.90
CA ARG A 644 -0.22 10.07 -0.24
C ARG A 644 1.09 9.71 -0.93
N THR A 645 1.08 9.64 -2.27
CA THR A 645 2.26 9.23 -3.06
C THR A 645 2.95 10.43 -3.74
N TYR A 646 4.06 10.17 -4.44
CA TYR A 646 4.88 11.21 -5.08
C TYR A 646 5.30 12.31 -4.09
N ARG A 647 5.82 11.89 -2.94
CA ARG A 647 6.31 12.77 -1.88
C ARG A 647 7.78 12.47 -1.58
N LEU A 648 8.55 13.51 -1.26
CA LEU A 648 9.92 13.40 -0.81
C LEU A 648 9.97 13.46 0.71
N TYR A 649 10.64 12.48 1.32
CA TYR A 649 10.85 12.43 2.77
C TYR A 649 12.33 12.64 3.08
N PRO A 650 12.66 13.20 4.26
CA PRO A 650 14.04 13.20 4.75
C PRO A 650 14.63 11.78 4.78
N SER A 651 15.92 11.64 4.51
CA SER A 651 16.61 10.33 4.43
C SER A 651 16.59 9.51 5.73
N ARG A 652 16.18 10.10 6.86
CA ARG A 652 15.96 9.42 8.15
C ARG A 652 14.58 8.76 8.28
N VAL A 653 13.61 9.16 7.47
CA VAL A 653 12.24 8.64 7.53
C VAL A 653 12.22 7.21 6.99
N ARG A 654 11.55 6.31 7.73
CA ARG A 654 11.26 4.93 7.33
C ARG A 654 9.75 4.72 7.44
N SER A 655 9.20 3.76 6.69
CA SER A 655 7.78 3.38 6.71
C SER A 655 7.27 3.02 8.12
N GLU A 656 8.17 2.67 9.03
CA GLU A 656 7.88 2.14 10.36
C GLU A 656 7.96 3.18 11.49
N THR A 657 8.46 4.42 11.26
CA THR A 657 8.95 5.25 12.39
C THR A 657 8.60 6.75 12.38
N THR A 658 7.87 7.30 11.41
CA THR A 658 7.65 8.76 11.39
C THR A 658 6.29 9.22 10.85
N ALA A 659 5.60 10.08 11.61
CA ALA A 659 4.38 10.79 11.24
C ALA A 659 4.62 12.02 10.33
N GLU A 660 5.84 12.18 9.81
CA GLU A 660 6.21 13.34 9.00
C GLU A 660 5.53 13.31 7.64
N GLN A 661 4.79 14.37 7.33
CA GLN A 661 4.25 14.56 6.00
C GLN A 661 5.39 14.97 5.06
N GLY A 662 5.84 14.05 4.19
CA GLY A 662 6.84 14.36 3.15
C GLY A 662 6.37 15.50 2.25
N PHE A 663 7.24 16.12 1.47
CA PHE A 663 6.85 17.20 0.56
C PHE A 663 6.27 16.65 -0.73
N SER A 664 5.06 17.07 -1.11
CA SER A 664 4.48 16.70 -2.41
C SER A 664 5.39 17.18 -3.54
N LEU A 665 5.84 16.25 -4.38
CA LEU A 665 6.69 16.56 -5.51
C LEU A 665 5.92 17.41 -6.54
N GLY A 666 6.62 18.40 -7.09
CA GLY A 666 6.12 19.35 -8.08
C GLY A 666 7.13 19.48 -9.22
N GLU A 667 7.95 20.53 -9.18
CA GLU A 667 9.01 20.73 -10.16
C GLU A 667 10.06 19.62 -10.12
N THR A 668 10.58 19.27 -11.30
CA THR A 668 11.66 18.28 -11.42
C THR A 668 12.98 18.89 -10.94
N PRO A 669 13.76 18.23 -10.08
CA PRO A 669 15.10 18.71 -9.72
C PRO A 669 16.05 18.59 -10.91
N VAL A 670 17.17 19.32 -10.86
CA VAL A 670 18.24 19.14 -11.85
C VAL A 670 18.74 17.69 -11.82
N ASN A 671 18.87 17.08 -13.00
CA ASN A 671 19.35 15.71 -13.14
C ASN A 671 20.15 15.57 -14.44
N SER A 672 21.15 14.69 -14.45
CA SER A 672 21.92 14.35 -15.64
C SER A 672 22.39 12.90 -15.58
N VAL A 673 22.49 12.28 -16.75
CA VAL A 673 22.83 10.87 -16.93
C VAL A 673 23.78 10.72 -18.12
N ILE A 674 24.78 9.85 -17.95
CA ILE A 674 25.64 9.35 -19.04
C ILE A 674 24.90 8.19 -19.73
N CYS A 675 24.55 8.38 -20.99
CA CYS A 675 23.90 7.35 -21.82
C CYS A 675 24.93 6.47 -22.53
N GLN A 676 26.05 7.06 -22.94
CA GLN A 676 27.13 6.39 -23.63
C GLN A 676 28.47 6.92 -23.09
N PRO A 677 29.48 6.07 -22.84
CA PRO A 677 29.40 4.61 -22.87
C PRO A 677 28.46 4.07 -21.77
N GLY A 678 27.82 2.94 -22.02
CA GLY A 678 26.95 2.27 -21.03
C GLY A 678 27.77 1.67 -19.89
N HIS A 679 27.11 1.39 -18.76
CA HIS A 679 27.75 0.73 -17.62
C HIS A 679 28.32 -0.65 -18.03
N GLY A 680 29.58 -0.91 -17.67
CA GLY A 680 30.29 -2.14 -18.02
C GLY A 680 30.79 -2.22 -19.47
N ALA A 681 30.62 -1.17 -20.28
CA ALA A 681 31.10 -1.16 -21.66
C ALA A 681 32.64 -1.22 -21.74
N VAL A 682 33.14 -2.04 -22.66
CA VAL A 682 34.57 -2.06 -23.03
C VAL A 682 34.75 -1.15 -24.23
N VAL A 683 35.53 -0.09 -24.05
CA VAL A 683 35.78 0.95 -25.06
C VAL A 683 37.14 0.75 -25.75
N PRO A 684 37.19 0.75 -27.09
CA PRO A 684 38.44 0.55 -27.81
C PRO A 684 39.22 1.87 -27.94
N GLY A 685 40.42 1.91 -27.36
CA GLY A 685 41.35 3.04 -27.48
C GLY A 685 41.16 4.12 -26.42
N PRO A 686 42.07 5.12 -26.39
CA PRO A 686 42.10 6.10 -25.31
C PRO A 686 41.05 7.21 -25.46
N ARG A 687 40.36 7.34 -26.60
CA ARG A 687 39.39 8.43 -26.84
C ARG A 687 37.98 7.90 -26.87
N VAL A 688 37.14 8.40 -25.98
CA VAL A 688 35.73 8.03 -25.87
C VAL A 688 34.88 9.28 -25.92
N LEU A 689 33.86 9.25 -26.78
CA LEU A 689 32.83 10.28 -26.79
C LEU A 689 31.74 9.89 -25.80
N ALA A 690 31.71 10.55 -24.65
CA ALA A 690 30.60 10.41 -23.72
C ALA A 690 29.41 11.26 -24.17
N ARG A 691 28.20 10.71 -24.05
CA ARG A 691 26.95 11.39 -24.39
C ARG A 691 25.91 11.15 -23.34
N GLY A 692 25.02 12.11 -23.15
CA GLY A 692 23.95 11.99 -22.18
C GLY A 692 22.90 13.06 -22.32
N TYR A 693 22.01 13.10 -21.33
CA TYR A 693 20.99 14.14 -21.19
C TYR A 693 21.12 14.86 -19.86
N ALA A 694 20.55 16.05 -19.80
CA ALA A 694 20.33 16.82 -18.59
C ALA A 694 18.91 17.42 -18.62
N ILE A 695 18.26 17.48 -17.46
CA ILE A 695 16.91 18.02 -17.29
C ILE A 695 16.86 18.91 -16.06
N THR A 696 15.95 19.88 -16.07
CA THR A 696 15.59 20.68 -14.88
C THR A 696 14.09 20.98 -14.90
N GLY A 697 13.59 21.54 -13.81
CA GLY A 697 12.19 21.88 -13.58
C GLY A 697 11.88 23.37 -13.74
N GLY A 698 10.60 23.69 -13.59
CA GLY A 698 10.12 25.06 -13.69
C GLY A 698 10.39 25.67 -15.06
N THR A 699 10.84 26.92 -15.08
CA THR A 699 11.24 27.67 -16.28
C THR A 699 12.77 27.77 -16.42
N ARG A 700 13.51 26.94 -15.68
CA ARG A 700 14.98 26.95 -15.67
C ARG A 700 15.52 26.24 -16.90
N GLU A 701 16.74 26.59 -17.28
CA GLU A 701 17.46 25.98 -18.40
C GLU A 701 18.76 25.34 -17.92
N ILE A 702 19.21 24.28 -18.59
CA ILE A 702 20.53 23.69 -18.30
C ILE A 702 21.60 24.59 -18.91
N GLU A 703 22.43 25.17 -18.06
CA GLU A 703 23.50 26.09 -18.48
C GLU A 703 24.86 25.40 -18.59
N ARG A 704 25.08 24.33 -17.83
CA ARG A 704 26.35 23.63 -17.82
C ARG A 704 26.18 22.15 -17.49
N VAL A 705 26.99 21.32 -18.12
CA VAL A 705 27.21 19.91 -17.77
C VAL A 705 28.71 19.69 -17.67
N GLU A 706 29.13 18.93 -16.66
CA GLU A 706 30.53 18.56 -16.47
C GLU A 706 30.65 17.06 -16.25
N VAL A 707 31.72 16.47 -16.78
CA VAL A 707 32.03 15.05 -16.72
C VAL A 707 33.37 14.85 -16.03
N SER A 708 33.46 13.83 -15.18
CA SER A 708 34.64 13.44 -14.42
C SER A 708 35.09 12.04 -14.82
N LEU A 709 36.41 11.81 -14.75
CA LEU A 709 37.07 10.51 -14.98
C LEU A 709 37.66 9.89 -13.70
N ASP A 710 37.63 10.62 -12.58
CA ASP A 710 38.43 10.35 -11.38
C ASP A 710 37.60 10.46 -10.10
N TYR A 711 36.41 9.84 -10.10
CA TYR A 711 35.49 9.81 -8.95
C TYR A 711 35.01 11.21 -8.50
N GLY A 712 34.95 12.17 -9.42
CA GLY A 712 34.50 13.54 -9.17
C GLY A 712 35.57 14.44 -8.58
N ALA A 713 36.86 14.08 -8.67
CA ALA A 713 37.94 14.94 -8.21
C ALA A 713 38.22 16.08 -9.19
N THR A 714 38.17 15.81 -10.50
CA THR A 714 38.32 16.81 -11.56
C THR A 714 37.20 16.69 -12.59
N PHE A 715 36.81 17.83 -13.15
CA PHE A 715 35.67 17.94 -14.06
C PHE A 715 36.06 18.67 -15.34
N ALA A 716 35.69 18.09 -16.48
CA ALA A 716 35.76 18.72 -17.78
C ALA A 716 34.36 19.16 -18.21
N THR A 717 34.25 20.38 -18.74
CA THR A 717 32.97 20.89 -19.26
C THR A 717 32.56 20.13 -20.51
N ALA A 718 31.35 19.59 -20.51
CA ALA A 718 30.74 18.97 -21.69
C ALA A 718 30.17 20.04 -22.62
N ARG A 719 30.18 19.74 -23.93
CA ARG A 719 29.51 20.54 -24.94
C ARG A 719 28.02 20.26 -24.90
N LEU A 720 27.22 21.27 -24.59
CA LEU A 720 25.77 21.19 -24.76
C LEU A 720 25.44 21.23 -26.26
N LEU A 721 24.56 20.33 -26.71
CA LEU A 721 24.12 20.29 -28.10
C LEU A 721 23.03 21.35 -28.32
N ASP A 722 23.02 21.96 -29.51
CA ASP A 722 21.97 22.90 -29.91
C ASP A 722 20.60 22.20 -29.92
N GLY A 723 19.54 22.96 -29.63
CA GLY A 723 18.19 22.41 -29.44
C GLY A 723 17.75 22.36 -27.97
N GLY A 724 16.44 22.35 -27.75
CA GLY A 724 15.82 22.41 -26.42
C GLY A 724 15.41 23.81 -25.97
N GLN A 725 14.10 24.06 -25.94
CA GLN A 725 13.48 25.18 -25.26
C GLN A 725 13.31 24.89 -23.75
N ALA A 726 13.01 25.90 -22.94
CA ALA A 726 12.65 25.70 -21.54
C ALA A 726 11.57 24.60 -21.38
N GLY A 727 11.87 23.60 -20.55
CA GLY A 727 11.02 22.42 -20.33
C GLY A 727 11.33 21.21 -21.22
N ALA A 728 12.22 21.31 -22.21
CA ALA A 728 12.83 20.17 -22.90
C ALA A 728 14.14 19.75 -22.20
N TRP A 729 14.63 18.54 -22.51
CA TRP A 729 15.96 18.14 -22.05
C TRP A 729 17.07 18.85 -22.84
N LYS A 730 18.29 18.83 -22.29
CA LYS A 730 19.50 19.25 -23.00
C LYS A 730 20.39 18.04 -23.21
N LEU A 731 20.68 17.70 -24.47
CA LEU A 731 21.67 16.69 -24.77
C LEU A 731 23.08 17.29 -24.67
N TRP A 732 24.04 16.48 -24.25
CA TRP A 732 25.43 16.91 -24.10
C TRP A 732 26.38 15.83 -24.59
N GLU A 733 27.58 16.25 -24.97
CA GLU A 733 28.69 15.34 -25.28
C GLU A 733 30.02 15.85 -24.72
N ALA A 734 30.91 14.92 -24.38
CA ALA A 734 32.27 15.23 -23.91
C ALA A 734 33.26 14.25 -24.54
N GLU A 735 34.32 14.77 -25.13
CA GLU A 735 35.47 13.96 -25.54
C GLU A 735 36.34 13.67 -24.33
N LEU A 736 36.52 12.39 -24.01
CA LEU A 736 37.24 11.92 -22.85
C LEU A 736 38.49 11.16 -23.30
N GLU A 737 39.62 11.43 -22.66
CA GLU A 737 40.85 10.65 -22.81
C GLU A 737 40.99 9.67 -21.63
N LEU A 738 40.71 8.39 -21.88
CA LEU A 738 40.77 7.31 -20.90
C LEU A 738 42.12 6.59 -20.94
N GLY A 739 42.66 6.30 -19.75
CA GLY A 739 43.80 5.39 -19.60
C GLY A 739 43.39 3.92 -19.74
N PRO A 740 44.36 3.00 -19.90
CA PRO A 740 44.07 1.57 -19.89
C PRO A 740 43.60 1.12 -18.49
N GLY A 741 42.59 0.25 -18.46
CA GLY A 741 42.06 -0.34 -17.22
C GLY A 741 40.63 0.12 -16.90
N PRO A 742 40.11 -0.25 -15.72
CA PRO A 742 38.80 0.19 -15.27
C PRO A 742 38.78 1.70 -15.03
N CYS A 743 37.68 2.36 -15.40
CA CYS A 743 37.46 3.80 -15.21
C CYS A 743 36.04 4.02 -14.69
N GLU A 744 35.88 5.01 -13.81
CA GLU A 744 34.57 5.46 -13.34
C GLU A 744 34.25 6.84 -13.93
N LEU A 745 33.09 6.96 -14.57
CA LEU A 745 32.60 8.21 -15.13
C LEU A 745 31.52 8.79 -14.23
N ALA A 746 31.62 10.09 -13.94
CA ALA A 746 30.58 10.82 -13.22
C ALA A 746 30.14 12.05 -14.01
N VAL A 747 28.88 12.44 -13.88
CA VAL A 747 28.31 13.64 -14.53
C VAL A 747 27.53 14.47 -13.52
N ARG A 748 27.60 15.79 -13.66
CA ARG A 748 26.78 16.75 -12.93
C ARG A 748 26.34 17.89 -13.85
N ALA A 749 25.20 18.50 -13.55
CA ALA A 749 24.63 19.59 -14.31
C ALA A 749 24.23 20.75 -13.40
N TRP A 750 24.21 21.96 -13.98
CA TRP A 750 23.72 23.19 -13.35
C TRP A 750 22.64 23.77 -14.22
N ASP A 751 21.61 24.29 -13.58
CA ASP A 751 20.59 25.08 -14.24
C ASP A 751 20.79 26.57 -13.97
N SER A 752 19.97 27.38 -14.62
CA SER A 752 20.01 28.84 -14.57
C SER A 752 19.68 29.46 -13.19
N ALA A 753 19.46 28.66 -12.15
CA ALA A 753 19.31 29.14 -10.78
C ALA A 753 20.56 28.91 -9.90
N ALA A 754 21.61 28.30 -10.47
CA ALA A 754 22.84 27.94 -9.77
C ALA A 754 23.78 29.12 -9.46
#